data_AF-A0A941WGJ8-F1
#
_entry.id   AF-A0A941WGJ8-F1
#
_cell.length_a   1.000
_cell.length_b   1.000
_cell.length_c   1.000
_cell.angle_alpha   90.00
_cell.angle_beta   90.00
_cell.angle_gamma   90.00
#
_symmetry.space_group_name_H-M   'P 1'
#
loop_
_entity.id
_entity.type
_entity.pdbx_description
1 polymer ?
#
loop_
_entity_poly.entity_id
_entity_poly.type
_entity_poly.pdbx_seq_one_letter_code
_entity_poly.pdbx_strand_id
1 'polypeptide(L)'
;IQPGMSDSASLDNVLEFLVASGLSLPHAMAMLVPESSNEKNPISEDLKAFYEYHSILMEPWDGPAALLFSDGRFAGGMLDRNGLRPARYLITKNDMMLVASEVGVMDFEANEIKEKGRLQPGKILMVDTEKGEIYYDGELKKQLAEAKPYKTWLANNRVELDELKSGRKVPHTVDNYDKLLRTFGYSREDIEKIIVPMCTGGAEPVGSMGNDTPLAVLSDRPQLLYNYFRQQFAQVTNPPIDPIREELVMSLEEYIGAVGNNILVPSESHCKMVRLNHPILTNTQLDLLCNIRYKGFNAVKLPMLFEAAKGREGLKSALDELCKKAEQSVTDGVNYIILSDKNVDEKLAPIPSLLAVSAVHHHLISVQKRVQTALVVETGEMREVMHAALLLGYGASAINPYMVFAILKELEDKHEIQLNYETARKNYVKSICKGLFKVMSKMGISTIRSYRGAKLFEAVGLDAELARTYFGGTTSNVGGIRLDEIARDSIAMHHQAFDQPVDGMLEHKGIYSFRKDGEKHAWNPETISTLQLATRLGSYKKFKEYSRMVDEKESPIFLRDFLTFRKQKSIPIEQVEPAEEIMKRFVTGAMSFGSISKEAHETMAMAMNKIHGRSNTGEGGEDPARFTPREDGLSLRSSIKQVASGRFGVTTEYLVNADEIQIKVAQGAKPGEGGQLPGYKVNDIIAKTRHSIPGISLISPPPHHDIYSIEDLAQLIFDLKNVNLKAEISVKLVSESGVGTIAAGVAKAKADRIVISGAEGGTGASPVSSIRYAGLPPELGLSETQQTLVMNSLRGQVRLQTDGQLKTGRDIILMALLGAEEFGFATSALIVLWCVMMRKCHMNTCPVGVATQDEELRKRFHGRHEYLVNFFTFLAEEVREHLAEMGYSKLDDIIGRTDLIVDKRTHGTQMTQIEQMATDQNLKNLHKSPKSVSSACHKYDLLDFSHLLHLPEQAAYTPIHHTTNQVHQIENVKDTDIILHAKGAIEFQQEVSLDYAIANTDRSVGAMLSGEIAKRYGNTGLPDHTLNIKFKGSAGQSFGAFLAHGVHFRLEGEANDYLGKGLSGGRISLMPPVRSTFVAEDNTIAGNTLLYVATSVEVYINGRVGERFCVRNSGAIAVVEGVGDHCCEYMTGGRVVVLGRTGRNFAAGMSGGVAYVWNKAGDFDYYCNMEMVELSLIEDSTTRKELHELIRKHYHYTGSHLAGKMLDNWDKQVDEFIQIVPIEYKKVLQEEQMKKLQQKIAEMQRDY
;
A
#
# COMPACT_ATOMS: atom_id res chain seq x y z
N ILE A 1 -1.67 -24.73 17.46
CA ILE A 1 -2.67 -24.22 16.49
C ILE A 1 -3.07 -25.36 15.59
N GLN A 2 -4.38 -25.59 15.41
CA GLN A 2 -4.89 -26.65 14.55
C GLN A 2 -4.64 -26.31 13.05
N PRO A 3 -4.11 -27.25 12.23
CA PRO A 3 -3.91 -27.01 10.80
C PRO A 3 -5.22 -26.77 10.04
N GLY A 4 -5.19 -25.88 9.04
CA GLY A 4 -6.33 -25.64 8.12
C GLY A 4 -7.46 -24.77 8.68
N MET A 5 -7.27 -24.16 9.85
CA MET A 5 -8.21 -23.21 10.45
C MET A 5 -8.05 -21.80 9.87
N SER A 6 -9.06 -20.95 10.05
CA SER A 6 -8.94 -19.51 9.77
C SER A 6 -7.98 -18.82 10.76
N ASP A 7 -7.64 -17.57 10.45
CA ASP A 7 -6.92 -16.67 11.35
C ASP A 7 -7.63 -16.50 12.71
N SER A 8 -8.94 -16.26 12.69
CA SER A 8 -9.78 -16.05 13.87
C SER A 8 -9.84 -17.31 14.73
N ALA A 9 -9.99 -18.49 14.11
CA ALA A 9 -9.96 -19.76 14.83
C ALA A 9 -8.57 -20.07 15.39
N SER A 10 -7.50 -19.65 14.70
CA SER A 10 -6.12 -19.79 15.20
C SER A 10 -5.86 -18.90 16.40
N LEU A 11 -6.36 -17.65 16.40
CA LEU A 11 -6.30 -16.74 17.54
C LEU A 11 -7.07 -17.32 18.74
N ASP A 12 -8.28 -17.83 18.50
CA ASP A 12 -9.13 -18.45 19.52
C ASP A 12 -8.45 -19.67 20.17
N ASN A 13 -7.82 -20.56 19.37
CA ASN A 13 -7.05 -21.69 19.89
C ASN A 13 -5.92 -21.27 20.84
N VAL A 14 -5.21 -20.18 20.52
CA VAL A 14 -4.12 -19.69 21.36
C VAL A 14 -4.67 -19.01 22.62
N LEU A 15 -5.74 -18.21 22.47
CA LEU A 15 -6.41 -17.59 23.60
C LEU A 15 -6.93 -18.63 24.59
N GLU A 16 -7.66 -19.63 24.10
CA GLU A 16 -8.19 -20.74 24.92
C GLU A 16 -7.05 -21.47 25.62
N PHE A 17 -5.96 -21.78 24.92
CA PHE A 17 -4.79 -22.43 25.52
C PHE A 17 -4.19 -21.62 26.67
N LEU A 18 -4.05 -20.30 26.50
CA LEU A 18 -3.49 -19.40 27.51
C LEU A 18 -4.40 -19.29 28.74
N VAL A 19 -5.71 -19.18 28.53
CA VAL A 19 -6.70 -19.10 29.61
C VAL A 19 -6.79 -20.42 30.37
N ALA A 20 -6.87 -21.55 29.65
CA ALA A 20 -6.88 -22.90 30.23
C ALA A 20 -5.57 -23.21 31.00
N SER A 21 -4.47 -22.55 30.64
CA SER A 21 -3.18 -22.65 31.34
C SER A 21 -3.09 -21.79 32.60
N GLY A 22 -4.13 -21.01 32.93
CA GLY A 22 -4.23 -20.24 34.17
C GLY A 22 -4.00 -18.74 34.05
N LEU A 23 -3.84 -18.18 32.84
CA LEU A 23 -3.87 -16.72 32.66
C LEU A 23 -5.31 -16.22 32.72
N SER A 24 -5.52 -15.05 33.32
CA SER A 24 -6.82 -14.38 33.22
C SER A 24 -7.10 -13.96 31.78
N LEU A 25 -8.38 -13.94 31.40
CA LEU A 25 -8.82 -13.48 30.08
C LEU A 25 -8.23 -12.10 29.68
N PRO A 26 -8.29 -11.03 30.51
CA PRO A 26 -7.69 -9.75 30.15
C PRO A 26 -6.16 -9.81 30.01
N HIS A 27 -5.46 -10.68 30.76
CA HIS A 27 -4.02 -10.88 30.60
C HIS A 27 -3.71 -11.50 29.25
N ALA A 28 -4.37 -12.62 28.91
CA ALA A 28 -4.14 -13.32 27.64
C ALA A 28 -4.42 -12.41 26.43
N MET A 29 -5.51 -11.64 26.48
CA MET A 29 -5.85 -10.65 25.45
C MET A 29 -4.81 -9.53 25.35
N ALA A 30 -4.39 -8.94 26.48
CA ALA A 30 -3.37 -7.88 26.48
C ALA A 30 -1.98 -8.36 26.02
N MET A 31 -1.70 -9.67 26.14
CA MET A 31 -0.47 -10.29 25.63
C MET A 31 -0.54 -10.57 24.12
N LEU A 32 -1.66 -11.09 23.61
CA LEU A 32 -1.83 -11.42 22.20
C LEU A 32 -2.02 -10.16 21.32
N VAL A 33 -2.81 -9.21 21.80
CA VAL A 33 -3.16 -7.97 21.09
C VAL A 33 -2.75 -6.76 21.93
N PRO A 34 -1.45 -6.51 22.10
CA PRO A 34 -0.96 -5.45 22.98
C PRO A 34 -1.18 -4.06 22.38
N GLU A 35 -1.52 -3.11 23.25
CA GLU A 35 -1.54 -1.67 22.91
C GLU A 35 -0.14 -1.21 22.43
N SER A 36 -0.08 -0.14 21.63
CA SER A 36 1.21 0.51 21.34
C SER A 36 1.87 0.95 22.66
N SER A 37 3.16 0.70 22.84
CA SER A 37 3.87 0.99 24.09
C SER A 37 5.09 1.89 23.87
N ASN A 38 5.10 2.65 22.78
CA ASN A 38 6.20 3.56 22.47
C ASN A 38 6.27 4.74 23.46
N GLU A 39 7.36 5.49 23.42
CA GLU A 39 7.60 6.63 24.33
C GLU A 39 6.55 7.74 24.21
N LYS A 40 5.93 7.88 23.03
CA LYS A 40 4.93 8.90 22.72
C LYS A 40 3.49 8.51 23.11
N ASN A 41 3.25 7.28 23.58
CA ASN A 41 1.93 6.87 24.06
C ASN A 41 1.79 7.17 25.58
N PRO A 42 0.73 7.86 26.05
CA PRO A 42 0.57 8.21 27.47
C PRO A 42 0.10 7.02 28.31
N ILE A 43 0.94 5.99 28.39
CA ILE A 43 0.75 4.86 29.29
C ILE A 43 1.80 4.89 30.40
N SER A 44 1.45 4.35 31.57
CA SER A 44 2.36 4.32 32.72
C SER A 44 3.61 3.48 32.43
N GLU A 45 4.72 3.82 33.07
CA GLU A 45 5.98 3.07 32.96
C GLU A 45 5.84 1.61 33.40
N ASP A 46 4.96 1.33 34.37
CA ASP A 46 4.70 -0.04 34.82
C ASP A 46 3.93 -0.84 33.76
N LEU A 47 3.00 -0.20 33.03
CA LEU A 47 2.29 -0.83 31.92
C LEU A 47 3.21 -1.02 30.70
N LYS A 48 4.12 -0.07 30.42
CA LYS A 48 5.17 -0.27 29.42
C LYS A 48 6.04 -1.47 29.76
N ALA A 49 6.44 -1.61 31.02
CA ALA A 49 7.23 -2.75 31.49
C ALA A 49 6.45 -4.08 31.37
N PHE A 50 5.14 -4.09 31.63
CA PHE A 50 4.29 -5.25 31.37
C PHE A 50 4.31 -5.64 29.89
N TYR A 51 4.10 -4.70 28.98
CA TYR A 51 4.11 -4.99 27.55
C TYR A 51 5.49 -5.42 27.06
N GLU A 52 6.54 -4.74 27.50
CA GLU A 52 7.92 -5.08 27.15
C GLU A 52 8.25 -6.53 27.56
N TYR A 53 7.91 -6.91 28.79
CA TYR A 53 8.11 -8.27 29.30
C TYR A 53 7.43 -9.33 28.41
N HIS A 54 6.13 -9.15 28.15
CA HIS A 54 5.37 -10.13 27.37
C HIS A 54 5.81 -10.19 25.92
N SER A 55 6.31 -9.07 25.40
CA SER A 55 6.76 -8.97 24.03
C SER A 55 8.10 -9.68 23.73
N ILE A 56 8.78 -10.17 24.77
CA ILE A 56 9.90 -11.12 24.66
C ILE A 56 9.38 -12.55 24.37
N LEU A 57 8.17 -12.86 24.83
CA LEU A 57 7.59 -14.21 24.82
C LEU A 57 6.61 -14.41 23.66
N MET A 58 5.82 -13.37 23.34
CA MET A 58 4.74 -13.41 22.37
C MET A 58 4.84 -12.19 21.46
N GLU A 59 4.93 -12.43 20.16
CA GLU A 59 4.76 -11.39 19.15
C GLU A 59 3.28 -10.95 19.07
N PRO A 60 3.02 -9.66 18.77
CA PRO A 60 1.65 -9.20 18.54
C PRO A 60 0.98 -9.93 17.38
N TRP A 61 -0.28 -10.33 17.57
CA TRP A 61 -1.18 -10.77 16.51
C TRP A 61 -1.83 -9.54 15.88
N ASP A 62 -1.16 -9.01 14.85
CA ASP A 62 -1.50 -7.73 14.22
C ASP A 62 -2.54 -7.88 13.09
N GLY A 63 -3.23 -6.79 12.78
CA GLY A 63 -4.28 -6.71 11.76
C GLY A 63 -5.57 -6.06 12.30
N PRO A 64 -6.50 -5.65 11.42
CA PRO A 64 -7.78 -5.06 11.85
C PRO A 64 -8.60 -6.05 12.68
N ALA A 65 -8.92 -5.69 13.92
CA ALA A 65 -9.70 -6.55 14.78
C ALA A 65 -10.60 -5.76 15.73
N ALA A 66 -11.90 -6.07 15.68
CA ALA A 66 -12.83 -5.81 16.77
C ALA A 66 -13.18 -7.15 17.40
N LEU A 67 -12.61 -7.43 18.57
CA LEU A 67 -12.73 -8.71 19.24
C LEU A 67 -13.80 -8.61 20.32
N LEU A 68 -14.80 -9.48 20.27
CA LEU A 68 -15.75 -9.73 21.34
C LEU A 68 -15.46 -11.10 21.93
N PHE A 69 -15.32 -11.19 23.24
CA PHE A 69 -14.87 -12.40 23.92
C PHE A 69 -15.64 -12.65 25.21
N SER A 70 -15.73 -13.91 25.61
CA SER A 70 -16.31 -14.32 26.88
C SER A 70 -15.78 -15.68 27.32
N ASP A 71 -15.60 -15.87 28.64
CA ASP A 71 -15.31 -17.15 29.27
C ASP A 71 -16.53 -17.70 30.06
N GLY A 72 -17.71 -17.11 29.88
CA GLY A 72 -18.94 -17.44 30.60
C GLY A 72 -19.15 -16.64 31.90
N ARG A 73 -18.11 -16.05 32.48
CA ARG A 73 -18.23 -15.10 33.60
C ARG A 73 -17.97 -13.68 33.12
N PHE A 74 -16.83 -13.48 32.48
CA PHE A 74 -16.46 -12.22 31.87
C PHE A 74 -16.98 -12.17 30.44
N ALA A 75 -17.46 -11.00 30.03
CA ALA A 75 -17.80 -10.71 28.65
C ALA A 75 -17.33 -9.31 28.32
N GLY A 76 -16.66 -9.13 27.18
CA GLY A 76 -16.07 -7.83 26.85
C GLY A 76 -15.70 -7.68 25.39
N GLY A 77 -15.12 -6.53 25.10
CA GLY A 77 -14.59 -6.24 23.79
C GLY A 77 -13.28 -5.45 23.84
N MET A 78 -12.48 -5.61 22.80
CA MET A 78 -11.30 -4.79 22.56
C MET A 78 -11.07 -4.55 21.07
N LEU A 79 -10.27 -3.54 20.76
CA LEU A 79 -9.77 -3.31 19.40
C LEU A 79 -8.30 -3.69 19.28
N ASP A 80 -7.88 -3.93 18.04
CA ASP A 80 -6.47 -3.94 17.67
C ASP A 80 -5.76 -2.61 18.05
N ARG A 81 -4.44 -2.62 18.00
CA ARG A 81 -3.60 -1.49 18.43
C ARG A 81 -3.80 -0.18 17.65
N ASN A 82 -4.35 -0.27 16.45
CA ASN A 82 -4.56 0.83 15.51
C ASN A 82 -6.04 1.24 15.44
N GLY A 83 -6.95 0.44 16.01
CA GLY A 83 -8.39 0.67 16.02
C GLY A 83 -8.99 0.68 14.61
N LEU A 84 -8.66 -0.33 13.80
CA LEU A 84 -9.00 -0.37 12.38
C LEU A 84 -10.40 -0.92 12.10
N ARG A 85 -11.12 -1.40 13.12
CA ARG A 85 -12.54 -1.77 13.01
C ARG A 85 -13.39 -0.95 13.99
N PRO A 86 -14.63 -0.58 13.62
CA PRO A 86 -15.51 0.13 14.53
C PRO A 86 -16.08 -0.81 15.58
N ALA A 87 -16.15 -0.33 16.82
CA ALA A 87 -16.91 -0.96 17.90
C ALA A 87 -17.46 0.12 18.83
N ARG A 88 -18.78 0.16 18.96
CA ARG A 88 -19.56 1.14 19.70
C ARG A 88 -20.21 0.48 20.89
N TYR A 89 -20.33 1.22 21.99
CA TYR A 89 -21.06 0.73 23.16
C TYR A 89 -22.09 1.72 23.66
N LEU A 90 -23.14 1.16 24.25
CA LEU A 90 -24.22 1.88 24.93
C LEU A 90 -24.43 1.23 26.28
N ILE A 91 -24.49 2.04 27.34
CA ILE A 91 -24.81 1.61 28.70
C ILE A 91 -26.12 2.27 29.12
N THR A 92 -27.08 1.47 29.60
CA THR A 92 -28.36 1.97 30.11
C THR A 92 -28.27 2.29 31.61
N LYS A 93 -29.29 2.98 32.15
CA LYS A 93 -29.42 3.26 33.59
C LYS A 93 -29.68 2.00 34.43
N ASN A 94 -30.06 0.89 33.79
CA ASN A 94 -30.22 -0.41 34.42
C ASN A 94 -28.97 -1.30 34.20
N ASP A 95 -27.82 -0.68 33.90
CA ASP A 95 -26.51 -1.30 33.71
C ASP A 95 -26.47 -2.42 32.64
N MET A 96 -27.37 -2.36 31.65
CA MET A 96 -27.24 -3.15 30.43
C MET A 96 -26.19 -2.51 29.52
N MET A 97 -25.19 -3.30 29.11
CA MET A 97 -24.15 -2.88 28.16
C MET A 97 -24.37 -3.58 26.82
N LEU A 98 -24.57 -2.80 25.76
CA LEU A 98 -24.59 -3.26 24.37
C LEU A 98 -23.26 -2.88 23.72
N VAL A 99 -22.61 -3.82 23.05
CA VAL A 99 -21.44 -3.57 22.18
C VAL A 99 -21.77 -4.08 20.78
N ALA A 100 -21.57 -3.25 19.77
CA ALA A 100 -21.84 -3.59 18.38
C ALA A 100 -20.91 -2.82 17.44
N SER A 101 -20.74 -3.30 16.20
CA SER A 101 -19.92 -2.60 15.20
C SER A 101 -20.49 -1.24 14.81
N GLU A 102 -21.81 -1.09 14.87
CA GLU A 102 -22.54 0.13 14.52
C GLU A 102 -23.51 0.56 15.65
N VAL A 103 -23.86 1.84 15.69
CA VAL A 103 -24.96 2.35 16.52
C VAL A 103 -26.31 2.15 15.83
N GLY A 104 -27.40 2.16 16.61
CA GLY A 104 -28.77 2.00 16.09
C GLY A 104 -29.19 0.57 15.77
N VAL A 105 -28.44 -0.45 16.23
CA VAL A 105 -28.76 -1.88 16.01
C VAL A 105 -29.92 -2.39 16.87
N MET A 106 -30.22 -1.68 17.96
CA MET A 106 -31.32 -1.98 18.88
C MET A 106 -31.86 -0.66 19.43
N ASP A 107 -33.19 -0.58 19.58
CA ASP A 107 -33.87 0.64 20.04
C ASP A 107 -33.82 0.78 21.56
N PHE A 108 -33.44 1.96 22.03
CA PHE A 108 -33.51 2.38 23.43
C PHE A 108 -34.12 3.76 23.53
N GLU A 109 -34.94 4.00 24.55
CA GLU A 109 -35.46 5.33 24.82
C GLU A 109 -34.32 6.25 25.29
N ALA A 110 -34.27 7.48 24.77
CA ALA A 110 -33.13 8.38 25.00
C ALA A 110 -32.90 8.73 26.49
N ASN A 111 -33.96 8.68 27.30
CA ASN A 111 -33.89 8.92 28.75
C ASN A 111 -33.44 7.69 29.56
N GLU A 112 -33.39 6.50 28.97
CA GLU A 112 -32.87 5.27 29.61
C GLU A 112 -31.36 5.13 29.43
N ILE A 113 -30.79 5.84 28.45
CA ILE A 113 -29.36 5.79 28.13
C ILE A 113 -28.57 6.58 29.18
N LYS A 114 -27.60 5.90 29.81
CA LYS A 114 -26.66 6.47 30.78
C LYS A 114 -25.44 7.03 30.07
N GLU A 115 -24.87 6.24 29.15
CA GLU A 115 -23.65 6.60 28.43
C GLU A 115 -23.60 5.95 27.05
N LYS A 116 -22.95 6.62 26.10
CA LYS A 116 -22.57 6.13 24.78
C LYS A 116 -21.09 6.38 24.54
N GLY A 117 -20.39 5.36 24.09
CA GLY A 117 -18.98 5.44 23.77
C GLY A 117 -18.56 4.50 22.66
N ARG A 118 -17.25 4.31 22.58
CA ARG A 118 -16.61 3.41 21.61
C ARG A 118 -15.43 2.71 22.25
N LEU A 119 -15.10 1.53 21.75
CA LEU A 119 -13.81 0.94 22.04
C LEU A 119 -12.71 1.75 21.35
N GLN A 120 -11.55 1.82 22.00
CA GLN A 120 -10.40 2.62 21.57
C GLN A 120 -9.24 1.70 21.21
N PRO A 121 -8.28 2.15 20.38
CA PRO A 121 -7.15 1.33 19.94
C PRO A 121 -6.40 0.67 21.11
N GLY A 122 -6.36 -0.66 21.11
CA GLY A 122 -5.72 -1.48 22.15
C GLY A 122 -6.36 -1.43 23.54
N LYS A 123 -7.53 -0.80 23.71
CA LYS A 123 -8.22 -0.65 25.01
C LYS A 123 -9.25 -1.76 25.24
N ILE A 124 -9.43 -2.17 26.49
CA ILE A 124 -10.36 -3.23 26.90
C ILE A 124 -11.54 -2.66 27.68
N LEU A 125 -12.76 -3.12 27.37
CA LEU A 125 -13.97 -2.88 28.17
C LEU A 125 -14.64 -4.23 28.46
N MET A 126 -14.99 -4.50 29.71
CA MET A 126 -15.45 -5.84 30.13
C MET A 126 -16.49 -5.76 31.24
N VAL A 127 -17.38 -6.75 31.32
CA VAL A 127 -18.38 -6.94 32.37
C VAL A 127 -18.06 -8.20 33.14
N ASP A 128 -18.15 -8.15 34.47
CA ASP A 128 -18.16 -9.33 35.35
C ASP A 128 -19.61 -9.65 35.72
N THR A 129 -20.14 -10.69 35.09
CA THR A 129 -21.55 -11.08 35.27
C THR A 129 -21.85 -11.65 36.65
N GLU A 130 -20.85 -12.12 37.40
CA GLU A 130 -21.03 -12.57 38.78
C GLU A 130 -21.18 -11.39 39.75
N LYS A 131 -20.42 -10.31 39.54
CA LYS A 131 -20.45 -9.12 40.39
C LYS A 131 -21.45 -8.06 39.94
N GLY A 132 -21.86 -8.08 38.67
CA GLY A 132 -22.65 -7.02 38.05
C GLY A 132 -21.87 -5.71 37.88
N GLU A 133 -20.54 -5.79 37.73
CA GLU A 133 -19.65 -4.64 37.59
C GLU A 133 -19.11 -4.51 36.16
N ILE A 134 -18.96 -3.27 35.69
CA ILE A 134 -18.31 -2.94 34.42
C ILE A 134 -16.89 -2.48 34.73
N TYR A 135 -15.90 -3.18 34.16
CA TYR A 135 -14.49 -2.86 34.25
C TYR A 135 -14.01 -2.09 33.03
N TYR A 136 -13.36 -0.96 33.28
CA TYR A 136 -12.75 -0.09 32.27
C TYR A 136 -11.24 -0.35 32.14
N ASP A 137 -10.68 -0.01 30.97
CA ASP A 137 -9.29 -0.28 30.59
C ASP A 137 -8.25 0.08 31.66
N GLY A 138 -8.34 1.30 32.20
CA GLY A 138 -7.34 1.83 33.13
C GLY A 138 -7.21 1.02 34.41
N GLU A 139 -8.33 0.53 34.95
CA GLU A 139 -8.35 -0.28 36.17
C GLU A 139 -7.81 -1.69 35.90
N LEU A 140 -8.23 -2.30 34.80
CA LEU A 140 -7.78 -3.64 34.39
C LEU A 140 -6.28 -3.66 34.12
N LYS A 141 -5.78 -2.73 33.30
CA LYS A 141 -4.36 -2.70 32.93
C LYS A 141 -3.45 -2.29 34.08
N LYS A 142 -3.94 -1.48 35.02
CA LYS A 142 -3.21 -1.20 36.25
C LYS A 142 -3.01 -2.48 37.08
N GLN A 143 -4.06 -3.28 37.25
CA GLN A 143 -3.96 -4.57 37.95
C GLN A 143 -2.98 -5.51 37.25
N LEU A 144 -3.00 -5.57 35.92
CA LEU A 144 -2.05 -6.38 35.14
C LEU A 144 -0.60 -5.90 35.31
N ALA A 145 -0.38 -4.59 35.25
CA ALA A 145 0.95 -3.99 35.42
C ALA A 145 1.52 -4.22 36.83
N GLU A 146 0.67 -4.20 37.87
CA GLU A 146 1.05 -4.39 39.27
C GLU A 146 1.12 -5.88 39.69
N ALA A 147 0.69 -6.81 38.83
CA ALA A 147 0.63 -8.24 39.16
C ALA A 147 2.00 -8.86 39.48
N LYS A 148 3.07 -8.34 38.87
CA LYS A 148 4.46 -8.75 39.08
C LYS A 148 5.38 -7.53 38.96
N PRO A 149 6.60 -7.57 39.54
CA PRO A 149 7.55 -6.46 39.45
C PRO A 149 8.29 -6.45 38.10
N TYR A 150 7.56 -6.38 36.98
CA TYR A 150 8.08 -6.45 35.61
C TYR A 150 9.21 -5.44 35.36
N LYS A 151 9.02 -4.21 35.84
CA LYS A 151 10.01 -3.13 35.73
C LYS A 151 11.34 -3.49 36.39
N THR A 152 11.30 -4.06 37.59
CA THR A 152 12.49 -4.52 38.32
C THR A 152 13.15 -5.70 37.61
N TRP A 153 12.36 -6.66 37.11
CA TRP A 153 12.88 -7.81 36.37
C TRP A 153 13.61 -7.38 35.10
N LEU A 154 13.05 -6.46 34.32
CA LEU A 154 13.67 -5.92 33.12
C LEU A 154 14.93 -5.13 33.46
N ALA A 155 14.87 -4.19 34.39
CA ALA A 155 16.03 -3.36 34.76
C ALA A 155 17.23 -4.17 35.26
N ASN A 156 17.00 -5.29 35.96
CA ASN A 156 18.07 -6.11 36.51
C ASN A 156 18.70 -7.08 35.51
N ASN A 157 17.95 -7.53 34.49
CA ASN A 157 18.34 -8.66 33.64
C ASN A 157 18.50 -8.33 32.15
N ARG A 158 17.78 -7.32 31.65
CA ARG A 158 17.88 -6.87 30.25
C ARG A 158 19.18 -6.12 30.04
N VAL A 159 19.85 -6.37 28.92
CA VAL A 159 21.05 -5.65 28.53
C VAL A 159 20.75 -4.76 27.34
N GLU A 160 20.98 -3.47 27.47
CA GLU A 160 20.89 -2.51 26.36
C GLU A 160 22.19 -2.53 25.56
N LEU A 161 22.14 -2.94 24.28
CA LEU A 161 23.36 -3.08 23.47
C LEU A 161 24.09 -1.75 23.28
N ASP A 162 23.36 -0.66 23.11
CA ASP A 162 23.90 0.67 22.82
C ASP A 162 24.61 1.31 24.04
N GLU A 163 24.35 0.82 25.25
CA GLU A 163 25.01 1.29 26.47
C GLU A 163 26.34 0.59 26.74
N LEU A 164 26.58 -0.55 26.09
CA LEU A 164 27.80 -1.34 26.28
C LEU A 164 29.02 -0.70 25.61
N LYS A 165 30.15 -0.68 26.33
CA LYS A 165 31.45 -0.21 25.83
C LYS A 165 32.50 -1.28 26.07
N SER A 166 33.26 -1.66 25.03
CA SER A 166 34.35 -2.65 25.18
C SER A 166 35.76 -2.11 24.96
N GLY A 167 35.92 -0.82 24.60
CA GLY A 167 37.22 -0.20 24.32
C GLY A 167 37.99 -0.78 23.10
N ARG A 168 37.52 -1.90 22.54
CA ARG A 168 38.08 -2.55 21.36
C ARG A 168 37.81 -1.73 20.12
N LYS A 169 38.81 -1.65 19.24
CA LYS A 169 38.70 -1.00 17.93
C LYS A 169 38.45 -2.07 16.88
N VAL A 170 37.29 -1.99 16.23
CA VAL A 170 36.93 -2.87 15.12
C VAL A 170 37.21 -2.13 13.81
N PRO A 171 38.00 -2.69 12.89
CA PRO A 171 38.26 -2.04 11.61
C PRO A 171 36.98 -1.91 10.77
N HIS A 172 36.93 -0.87 9.95
CA HIS A 172 35.84 -0.62 9.00
C HIS A 172 36.21 -1.02 7.57
N THR A 173 37.47 -1.37 7.34
CA THR A 173 37.99 -1.88 6.07
C THR A 173 37.90 -3.40 6.01
N VAL A 174 37.98 -3.94 4.79
CA VAL A 174 37.97 -5.38 4.54
C VAL A 174 39.14 -5.72 3.61
N ASP A 175 39.87 -6.78 3.91
CA ASP A 175 40.94 -7.28 3.06
C ASP A 175 40.39 -7.79 1.72
N ASN A 176 41.17 -7.65 0.64
CA ASN A 176 40.74 -8.02 -0.72
C ASN A 176 39.42 -7.33 -1.16
N TYR A 177 39.22 -6.07 -0.77
CA TYR A 177 38.01 -5.28 -1.02
C TYR A 177 37.44 -5.43 -2.45
N ASP A 178 38.25 -5.21 -3.49
CA ASP A 178 37.79 -5.28 -4.89
C ASP A 178 37.37 -6.68 -5.34
N LYS A 179 37.99 -7.74 -4.79
CA LYS A 179 37.61 -9.14 -5.04
C LYS A 179 36.29 -9.45 -4.35
N LEU A 180 36.11 -9.00 -3.11
CA LEU A 180 34.89 -9.24 -2.35
C LEU A 180 33.69 -8.49 -2.94
N LEU A 181 33.88 -7.27 -3.44
CA LEU A 181 32.82 -6.56 -4.17
C LEU A 181 32.27 -7.41 -5.33
N ARG A 182 33.14 -8.05 -6.11
CA ARG A 182 32.76 -8.94 -7.22
C ARG A 182 32.16 -10.27 -6.77
N THR A 183 32.75 -10.87 -5.75
CA THR A 183 32.24 -12.12 -5.13
C THR A 183 30.80 -11.95 -4.69
N PHE A 184 30.47 -10.82 -4.05
CA PHE A 184 29.12 -10.48 -3.61
C PHE A 184 28.29 -9.75 -4.69
N GLY A 185 28.76 -9.67 -5.93
CA GLY A 185 27.99 -9.18 -7.06
C GLY A 185 27.69 -7.66 -7.08
N TYR A 186 28.43 -6.83 -6.35
CA TYR A 186 28.30 -5.36 -6.41
C TYR A 186 28.61 -4.82 -7.79
N SER A 187 27.75 -3.91 -8.23
CA SER A 187 27.91 -3.12 -9.45
C SER A 187 28.13 -1.66 -9.11
N ARG A 188 28.60 -0.91 -10.11
CA ARG A 188 28.72 0.55 -10.01
C ARG A 188 27.38 1.23 -9.72
N GLU A 189 26.28 0.70 -10.28
CA GLU A 189 24.94 1.23 -10.05
C GLU A 189 24.48 1.02 -8.60
N ASP A 190 24.83 -0.10 -7.95
CA ASP A 190 24.46 -0.33 -6.55
C ASP A 190 25.08 0.74 -5.64
N ILE A 191 26.32 1.14 -5.91
CA ILE A 191 27.00 2.18 -5.14
C ILE A 191 26.38 3.55 -5.45
N GLU A 192 26.37 3.95 -6.73
CA GLU A 192 25.98 5.31 -7.13
C GLU A 192 24.47 5.59 -7.00
N LYS A 193 23.61 4.60 -7.23
CA LYS A 193 22.15 4.78 -7.29
C LYS A 193 21.44 4.34 -6.02
N ILE A 194 22.04 3.46 -5.21
CA ILE A 194 21.43 2.95 -3.99
C ILE A 194 22.19 3.42 -2.75
N ILE A 195 23.44 3.01 -2.57
CA ILE A 195 24.19 3.26 -1.32
C ILE A 195 24.46 4.76 -1.11
N VAL A 196 24.91 5.47 -2.14
CA VAL A 196 25.23 6.90 -2.05
C VAL A 196 24.00 7.74 -1.67
N PRO A 197 22.82 7.61 -2.33
CA PRO A 197 21.61 8.30 -1.89
C PRO A 197 21.20 7.95 -0.46
N MET A 198 21.35 6.70 -0.04
CA MET A 198 20.99 6.28 1.32
C MET A 198 21.92 6.86 2.39
N CYS A 199 23.24 6.93 2.15
CA CYS A 199 24.19 7.46 3.11
C CYS A 199 24.24 9.01 3.13
N THR A 200 23.86 9.66 2.03
CA THR A 200 23.80 11.13 1.96
C THR A 200 22.46 11.68 2.44
N GLY A 201 21.35 11.09 2.00
CA GLY A 201 20.00 11.57 2.28
C GLY A 201 19.32 10.92 3.49
N GLY A 202 19.80 9.78 3.98
CA GLY A 202 19.16 9.05 5.09
C GLY A 202 17.77 8.49 4.76
N ALA A 203 17.49 8.31 3.47
CA ALA A 203 16.27 7.74 2.91
C ALA A 203 16.61 6.94 1.64
N GLU A 204 15.76 6.00 1.25
CA GLU A 204 15.98 5.22 0.04
C GLU A 204 15.76 6.07 -1.23
N PRO A 205 16.40 5.73 -2.35
CA PRO A 205 16.26 6.49 -3.59
C PRO A 205 14.84 6.39 -4.17
N VAL A 206 14.40 7.51 -4.75
CA VAL A 206 13.15 7.60 -5.53
C VAL A 206 13.50 7.52 -7.02
N GLY A 207 12.75 6.70 -7.75
CA GLY A 207 12.84 6.51 -9.19
C GLY A 207 11.53 6.78 -9.92
N SER A 208 11.48 6.45 -11.21
CA SER A 208 10.29 6.58 -12.05
C SER A 208 10.29 5.61 -13.23
N MET A 209 9.15 5.50 -13.92
CA MET A 209 8.79 4.46 -14.89
C MET A 209 8.69 3.07 -14.24
N GLY A 210 8.33 2.06 -15.03
CA GLY A 210 8.16 0.69 -14.55
C GLY A 210 9.43 -0.13 -14.66
N ASN A 211 9.40 -1.34 -14.11
CA ASN A 211 10.45 -2.32 -14.34
C ASN A 211 10.20 -3.04 -15.67
N ASP A 212 11.10 -2.83 -16.63
CA ASP A 212 11.07 -3.46 -17.96
C ASP A 212 12.32 -4.30 -18.22
N THR A 213 13.04 -4.67 -17.15
CA THR A 213 14.12 -5.66 -17.19
C THR A 213 13.55 -7.08 -16.97
N PRO A 214 14.22 -8.14 -17.45
CA PRO A 214 13.80 -9.51 -17.23
C PRO A 214 13.62 -9.85 -15.74
N LEU A 215 12.70 -10.76 -15.45
CA LEU A 215 12.68 -11.44 -14.14
C LEU A 215 14.01 -12.16 -13.90
N ALA A 216 14.41 -12.35 -12.64
CA ALA A 216 15.70 -12.95 -12.29
C ALA A 216 15.92 -14.34 -12.94
N VAL A 217 14.85 -15.14 -13.03
CA VAL A 217 14.87 -16.45 -13.69
C VAL A 217 15.03 -16.39 -15.21
N LEU A 218 14.71 -15.25 -15.83
CA LEU A 218 14.81 -15.03 -17.28
C LEU A 218 16.14 -14.41 -17.70
N SER A 219 16.91 -13.84 -16.76
CA SER A 219 18.22 -13.25 -17.04
C SER A 219 19.29 -14.34 -17.13
N ASP A 220 20.11 -14.31 -18.17
CA ASP A 220 21.28 -15.17 -18.33
C ASP A 220 22.47 -14.74 -17.45
N ARG A 221 22.41 -13.54 -16.86
CA ARG A 221 23.45 -13.05 -15.94
C ARG A 221 23.32 -13.72 -14.56
N PRO A 222 24.42 -13.88 -13.81
CA PRO A 222 24.36 -14.33 -12.42
C PRO A 222 23.47 -13.40 -11.59
N GLN A 223 22.53 -13.98 -10.83
CA GLN A 223 21.57 -13.24 -10.01
C GLN A 223 21.81 -13.49 -8.52
N LEU A 224 21.60 -12.44 -7.72
CA LEU A 224 21.46 -12.62 -6.28
C LEU A 224 20.14 -13.30 -5.97
N LEU A 225 20.13 -14.19 -4.98
CA LEU A 225 18.92 -14.94 -4.61
C LEU A 225 17.76 -14.02 -4.17
N TYR A 226 18.08 -12.85 -3.62
CA TYR A 226 17.11 -11.80 -3.27
C TYR A 226 16.20 -11.40 -4.44
N ASN A 227 16.71 -11.41 -5.68
CA ASN A 227 16.00 -10.91 -6.87
C ASN A 227 14.84 -11.81 -7.33
N TYR A 228 14.77 -13.04 -6.81
CA TYR A 228 13.69 -13.98 -7.11
C TYR A 228 12.46 -13.77 -6.23
N PHE A 229 12.56 -12.98 -5.17
CA PHE A 229 11.46 -12.75 -4.24
C PHE A 229 10.78 -11.41 -4.49
N ARG A 230 9.47 -11.39 -4.22
CA ARG A 230 8.58 -10.24 -4.31
C ARG A 230 7.89 -10.01 -2.97
N GLN A 231 7.81 -8.76 -2.54
CA GLN A 231 7.08 -8.35 -1.34
C GLN A 231 5.58 -8.52 -1.58
N GLN A 232 4.91 -9.18 -0.65
CA GLN A 232 3.45 -9.17 -0.56
C GLN A 232 2.98 -7.86 0.06
N PHE A 233 1.72 -7.51 -0.18
CA PHE A 233 1.11 -6.29 0.35
C PHE A 233 -0.37 -6.52 0.60
N ALA A 234 -0.97 -5.67 1.43
CA ALA A 234 -2.39 -5.72 1.70
C ALA A 234 -3.16 -4.99 0.59
N GLN A 235 -4.26 -5.59 0.15
CA GLN A 235 -5.24 -4.93 -0.70
C GLN A 235 -6.65 -5.42 -0.34
N VAL A 236 -7.55 -4.48 -0.03
CA VAL A 236 -8.97 -4.72 0.34
C VAL A 236 -9.18 -5.44 1.67
N THR A 237 -8.63 -6.64 1.88
CA THR A 237 -8.89 -7.49 3.05
C THR A 237 -8.51 -6.83 4.37
N ASN A 238 -7.41 -6.08 4.34
CA ASN A 238 -6.90 -5.26 5.42
C ASN A 238 -6.17 -4.05 4.80
N PRO A 239 -5.96 -2.95 5.55
CA PRO A 239 -5.28 -1.78 5.04
C PRO A 239 -3.76 -1.83 5.30
N PRO A 240 -2.95 -1.21 4.43
CA PRO A 240 -1.59 -0.82 4.83
C PRO A 240 -1.63 0.30 5.88
N ILE A 241 -0.51 0.52 6.57
CA ILE A 241 -0.32 1.62 7.55
C ILE A 241 0.55 2.72 6.93
N ASP A 242 0.39 3.98 7.34
CA ASP A 242 1.34 5.04 6.97
C ASP A 242 2.59 5.01 7.87
N PRO A 243 3.78 4.62 7.34
CA PRO A 243 4.99 4.45 8.14
C PRO A 243 5.66 5.78 8.54
N ILE A 244 5.11 6.92 8.11
CA ILE A 244 5.62 8.26 8.38
C ILE A 244 4.70 8.96 9.36
N ARG A 245 3.39 8.97 9.11
CA ARG A 245 2.40 9.73 9.90
C ARG A 245 1.86 8.94 11.07
N GLU A 246 1.89 7.62 10.97
CA GLU A 246 1.48 6.70 12.03
C GLU A 246 2.68 5.93 12.61
N GLU A 247 3.91 6.46 12.49
CA GLU A 247 5.13 5.83 13.06
C GLU A 247 4.98 5.51 14.55
N LEU A 248 4.12 6.23 15.29
CA LEU A 248 3.87 6.01 16.71
C LEU A 248 3.31 4.61 17.04
N VAL A 249 2.65 3.94 16.10
CA VAL A 249 2.17 2.57 16.32
C VAL A 249 3.20 1.54 15.88
N MET A 250 4.32 1.94 15.27
CA MET A 250 5.29 1.03 14.72
C MET A 250 6.51 0.82 15.64
N SER A 251 7.18 -0.33 15.52
CA SER A 251 8.44 -0.59 16.23
C SER A 251 9.37 -1.55 15.48
N LEU A 252 10.66 -1.21 15.47
CA LEU A 252 11.77 -2.09 15.01
C LEU A 252 12.55 -2.69 16.17
N GLU A 253 12.09 -2.50 17.41
CA GLU A 253 12.75 -3.05 18.58
C GLU A 253 12.71 -4.58 18.56
N GLU A 254 13.83 -5.18 18.96
CA GLU A 254 14.03 -6.62 18.89
C GLU A 254 14.85 -7.11 20.09
N TYR A 255 14.67 -8.37 20.45
CA TYR A 255 15.34 -8.99 21.60
C TYR A 255 16.14 -10.22 21.14
N ILE A 256 17.43 -10.24 21.46
CA ILE A 256 18.34 -11.34 21.17
C ILE A 256 18.63 -12.12 22.44
N GLY A 257 18.30 -13.42 22.42
CA GLY A 257 18.66 -14.35 23.46
C GLY A 257 17.93 -15.68 23.33
N ALA A 258 17.88 -16.42 24.44
CA ALA A 258 17.22 -17.72 24.53
C ALA A 258 15.98 -17.58 25.42
N VAL A 259 14.80 -17.85 24.86
CA VAL A 259 13.59 -17.96 25.68
C VAL A 259 13.61 -19.34 26.33
N GLY A 260 13.49 -19.39 27.66
CA GLY A 260 13.51 -20.63 28.42
C GLY A 260 12.28 -21.51 28.18
N ASN A 261 12.25 -22.70 28.80
CA ASN A 261 11.26 -23.75 28.50
C ASN A 261 9.88 -23.55 29.16
N ASN A 262 9.59 -22.44 29.84
CA ASN A 262 8.33 -22.25 30.58
C ASN A 262 7.70 -20.86 30.37
N ILE A 263 7.21 -20.61 29.16
CA ILE A 263 6.57 -19.32 28.78
C ILE A 263 5.27 -19.02 29.56
N LEU A 264 4.65 -20.04 30.16
CA LEU A 264 3.34 -19.92 30.82
C LEU A 264 3.43 -19.35 32.25
N VAL A 265 4.62 -19.41 32.87
CA VAL A 265 4.83 -18.93 34.23
C VAL A 265 5.72 -17.69 34.20
N PRO A 266 5.22 -16.50 34.58
CA PRO A 266 6.03 -15.30 34.65
C PRO A 266 7.24 -15.49 35.59
N SER A 267 8.43 -15.31 35.02
CA SER A 267 9.72 -15.43 35.69
C SER A 267 10.66 -14.29 35.27
N GLU A 268 11.49 -13.82 36.20
CA GLU A 268 12.56 -12.85 35.93
C GLU A 268 13.62 -13.38 34.95
N SER A 269 13.79 -14.70 34.89
CA SER A 269 14.77 -15.35 34.01
C SER A 269 14.48 -15.12 32.52
N HIS A 270 13.22 -14.83 32.16
CA HIS A 270 12.84 -14.52 30.79
C HIS A 270 13.41 -13.17 30.30
N CYS A 271 13.73 -12.26 31.23
CA CYS A 271 14.27 -10.94 30.90
C CYS A 271 15.75 -10.95 30.53
N LYS A 272 16.44 -12.10 30.61
CA LYS A 272 17.87 -12.22 30.26
C LYS A 272 18.05 -12.20 28.73
N MET A 273 17.86 -11.02 28.16
CA MET A 273 17.89 -10.72 26.73
C MET A 273 18.76 -9.50 26.45
N VAL A 274 19.29 -9.42 25.23
CA VAL A 274 19.92 -8.21 24.72
C VAL A 274 18.88 -7.45 23.88
N ARG A 275 18.54 -6.23 24.30
CA ARG A 275 17.62 -5.36 23.55
C ARG A 275 18.37 -4.62 22.46
N LEU A 276 17.74 -4.59 21.28
CA LEU A 276 18.14 -3.82 20.12
C LEU A 276 17.07 -2.79 19.79
N ASN A 277 17.49 -1.56 19.51
CA ASN A 277 16.59 -0.51 19.02
C ASN A 277 16.13 -0.78 17.57
N HIS A 278 16.96 -1.47 16.79
CA HIS A 278 16.67 -1.88 15.42
C HIS A 278 17.54 -3.09 15.03
N PRO A 279 17.15 -3.89 14.02
CA PRO A 279 17.85 -5.13 13.69
C PRO A 279 19.19 -4.95 12.96
N ILE A 280 19.58 -3.73 12.56
CA ILE A 280 20.82 -3.49 11.82
C ILE A 280 21.98 -3.21 12.80
N LEU A 281 23.00 -4.05 12.77
CA LEU A 281 24.16 -3.97 13.66
C LEU A 281 25.36 -3.35 12.95
N THR A 282 26.02 -2.42 13.63
CA THR A 282 27.38 -1.98 13.27
C THR A 282 28.42 -3.06 13.56
N ASN A 283 29.60 -2.98 12.94
CA ASN A 283 30.69 -3.93 13.21
C ASN A 283 31.09 -3.94 14.69
N THR A 284 31.04 -2.77 15.34
CA THR A 284 31.30 -2.63 16.78
C THR A 284 30.23 -3.31 17.62
N GLN A 285 28.95 -3.11 17.31
CA GLN A 285 27.84 -3.77 18.00
C GLN A 285 27.89 -5.30 17.84
N LEU A 286 28.22 -5.81 16.65
CA LEU A 286 28.40 -7.25 16.44
C LEU A 286 29.56 -7.80 17.26
N ASP A 287 30.70 -7.09 17.32
CA ASP A 287 31.84 -7.48 18.15
C ASP A 287 31.51 -7.45 19.65
N LEU A 288 30.69 -6.49 20.11
CA LEU A 288 30.16 -6.46 21.47
C LEU A 288 29.33 -7.71 21.75
N LEU A 289 28.36 -8.03 20.89
CA LEU A 289 27.54 -9.24 21.01
C LEU A 289 28.41 -10.51 21.07
N CYS A 290 29.49 -10.61 20.30
CA CYS A 290 30.34 -11.79 20.35
C CYS A 290 31.07 -12.00 21.69
N ASN A 291 31.17 -10.97 22.56
CA ASN A 291 32.09 -10.95 23.69
C ASN A 291 31.47 -10.55 25.04
N ILE A 292 30.14 -10.61 25.17
CA ILE A 292 29.41 -10.31 26.42
C ILE A 292 29.21 -11.53 27.33
N ARG A 293 30.15 -12.49 27.30
CA ARG A 293 30.13 -13.70 28.17
C ARG A 293 30.07 -13.38 29.66
N TYR A 294 30.67 -12.25 30.08
CA TYR A 294 30.66 -11.80 31.47
C TYR A 294 29.24 -11.40 31.97
N LYS A 295 28.29 -11.16 31.06
CA LYS A 295 26.86 -10.98 31.35
C LYS A 295 26.06 -12.29 31.20
N GLY A 296 26.75 -13.41 30.97
CA GLY A 296 26.15 -14.73 30.85
C GLY A 296 25.51 -15.03 29.48
N PHE A 297 25.94 -14.34 28.41
CA PHE A 297 25.52 -14.62 27.03
C PHE A 297 26.61 -15.35 26.25
N ASN A 298 26.26 -16.48 25.64
CA ASN A 298 27.12 -17.30 24.83
C ASN A 298 26.76 -17.17 23.35
N ALA A 299 27.78 -16.95 22.52
CA ALA A 299 27.65 -16.79 21.09
C ALA A 299 28.61 -17.72 20.36
N VAL A 300 28.20 -18.20 19.20
CA VAL A 300 29.05 -18.97 18.28
C VAL A 300 28.96 -18.37 16.88
N LYS A 301 30.08 -18.34 16.17
CA LYS A 301 30.12 -17.92 14.78
C LYS A 301 30.29 -19.16 13.89
N LEU A 302 29.34 -19.38 12.98
CA LEU A 302 29.33 -20.48 12.04
C LEU A 302 29.58 -19.93 10.62
N PRO A 303 30.57 -20.46 9.89
CA PRO A 303 30.84 -20.03 8.52
C PRO A 303 29.74 -20.51 7.57
N MET A 304 29.27 -19.62 6.69
CA MET A 304 28.36 -19.95 5.58
C MET A 304 29.12 -19.97 4.26
N LEU A 305 30.08 -20.89 4.15
CA LEU A 305 30.96 -21.06 2.99
C LEU A 305 30.84 -22.49 2.43
N PHE A 306 31.08 -22.67 1.14
CA PHE A 306 31.12 -23.98 0.49
C PHE A 306 32.26 -24.07 -0.53
N GLU A 307 32.74 -25.29 -0.81
CA GLU A 307 33.80 -25.51 -1.80
C GLU A 307 33.27 -25.31 -3.22
N ALA A 308 33.78 -24.29 -3.92
CA ALA A 308 33.34 -23.91 -5.27
C ALA A 308 33.50 -25.08 -6.28
N ALA A 309 34.61 -25.83 -6.16
CA ALA A 309 34.91 -26.97 -7.03
C ALA A 309 33.91 -28.13 -6.93
N LYS A 310 33.16 -28.25 -5.82
CA LYS A 310 32.16 -29.30 -5.61
C LYS A 310 30.76 -28.94 -6.12
N GLY A 311 30.55 -27.72 -6.62
CA GLY A 311 29.27 -27.30 -7.20
C GLY A 311 28.08 -27.48 -6.24
N ARG A 312 26.97 -27.99 -6.77
CA ARG A 312 25.72 -28.28 -6.03
C ARG A 312 25.94 -29.16 -4.80
N GLU A 313 26.71 -30.24 -4.93
CA GLU A 313 26.96 -31.16 -3.81
C GLU A 313 27.76 -30.46 -2.69
N GLY A 314 28.68 -29.58 -3.06
CA GLY A 314 29.39 -28.70 -2.11
C GLY A 314 28.44 -27.80 -1.34
N LEU A 315 27.55 -27.10 -2.05
CA LEU A 315 26.55 -26.21 -1.44
C LEU A 315 25.59 -26.98 -0.52
N LYS A 316 25.03 -28.10 -0.99
CA LYS A 316 24.12 -28.93 -0.21
C LYS A 316 24.77 -29.48 1.05
N SER A 317 25.98 -30.05 0.93
CA SER A 317 26.71 -30.58 2.08
C SER A 317 27.02 -29.48 3.11
N ALA A 318 27.37 -28.28 2.66
CA ALA A 318 27.66 -27.16 3.54
C ALA A 318 26.40 -26.68 4.29
N LEU A 319 25.23 -26.65 3.62
CA LEU A 319 23.95 -26.37 4.26
C LEU A 319 23.57 -27.43 5.31
N ASP A 320 23.69 -28.72 4.96
CA ASP A 320 23.40 -29.83 5.87
C ASP A 320 24.31 -29.78 7.11
N GLU A 321 25.60 -29.46 6.93
CA GLU A 321 26.55 -29.27 8.03
C GLU A 321 26.25 -28.03 8.88
N LEU A 322 25.87 -26.91 8.23
CA LEU A 322 25.50 -25.67 8.91
C LEU A 322 24.28 -25.88 9.82
N CYS A 323 23.25 -26.56 9.33
CA CYS A 323 22.05 -26.92 10.11
C CYS A 323 22.40 -27.81 11.31
N LYS A 324 23.23 -28.84 11.11
CA LYS A 324 23.68 -29.72 12.21
C LYS A 324 24.48 -28.97 13.27
N LYS A 325 25.42 -28.11 12.87
CA LYS A 325 26.22 -27.28 13.80
C LYS A 325 25.35 -26.29 14.55
N ALA A 326 24.37 -25.67 13.88
CA ALA A 326 23.43 -24.77 14.52
C ALA A 326 22.60 -25.52 15.58
N GLU A 327 22.07 -26.70 15.25
CA GLU A 327 21.34 -27.55 16.20
C GLU A 327 22.19 -27.95 17.41
N GLN A 328 23.44 -28.38 17.18
CA GLN A 328 24.36 -28.72 18.27
C GLN A 328 24.63 -27.50 19.16
N SER A 329 24.84 -26.32 18.55
CA SER A 329 25.07 -25.08 19.29
C SER A 329 23.92 -24.71 20.22
N VAL A 330 22.67 -24.93 19.79
CA VAL A 330 21.51 -24.73 20.69
C VAL A 330 21.55 -25.71 21.85
N THR A 331 21.90 -26.97 21.58
CA THR A 331 22.04 -28.01 22.62
C THR A 331 23.13 -27.66 23.63
N ASP A 332 24.20 -26.99 23.18
CA ASP A 332 25.30 -26.50 24.01
C ASP A 332 24.96 -25.22 24.80
N GLY A 333 23.73 -24.71 24.68
CA GLY A 333 23.26 -23.53 25.43
C GLY A 333 23.75 -22.20 24.86
N VAL A 334 24.04 -22.13 23.56
CA VAL A 334 24.34 -20.86 22.87
C VAL A 334 23.09 -20.02 22.75
N ASN A 335 23.16 -18.74 23.15
CA ASN A 335 22.04 -17.81 23.14
C ASN A 335 21.78 -17.20 21.75
N TYR A 336 22.82 -17.02 20.94
CA TYR A 336 22.69 -16.59 19.56
C TYR A 336 23.81 -17.10 18.67
N ILE A 337 23.43 -17.46 17.45
CA ILE A 337 24.30 -18.01 16.41
C ILE A 337 24.53 -16.94 15.37
N ILE A 338 25.80 -16.62 15.09
CA ILE A 338 26.20 -15.71 14.00
C ILE A 338 26.52 -16.54 12.76
N LEU A 339 25.72 -16.42 11.71
CA LEU A 339 26.01 -16.96 10.38
C LEU A 339 26.86 -15.93 9.62
N SER A 340 28.05 -16.31 9.15
CA SER A 340 29.03 -15.38 8.60
C SER A 340 29.61 -15.86 7.28
N ASP A 341 29.59 -15.00 6.25
CA ASP A 341 30.21 -15.24 4.94
C ASP A 341 31.62 -14.63 4.85
N LYS A 342 32.21 -14.22 5.97
CA LYS A 342 33.63 -13.84 6.02
C LYS A 342 34.53 -15.03 5.73
N ASN A 343 35.76 -14.72 5.30
CA ASN A 343 36.81 -15.67 4.95
C ASN A 343 36.55 -16.42 3.62
N VAL A 344 35.87 -15.78 2.66
CA VAL A 344 35.91 -16.20 1.25
C VAL A 344 37.36 -16.17 0.77
N ASP A 345 37.79 -17.25 0.11
CA ASP A 345 39.11 -17.37 -0.51
C ASP A 345 39.00 -18.01 -1.90
N GLU A 346 40.12 -18.32 -2.54
CA GLU A 346 40.16 -18.93 -3.89
C GLU A 346 39.43 -20.29 -4.01
N LYS A 347 39.12 -20.96 -2.90
CA LYS A 347 38.47 -22.28 -2.89
C LYS A 347 37.05 -22.24 -2.35
N LEU A 348 36.81 -21.38 -1.36
CA LEU A 348 35.55 -21.29 -0.62
C LEU A 348 34.72 -20.12 -1.13
N ALA A 349 33.59 -20.44 -1.76
CA ALA A 349 32.57 -19.48 -2.16
C ALA A 349 31.55 -19.27 -1.04
N PRO A 350 30.91 -18.09 -0.95
CA PRO A 350 29.88 -17.83 0.05
C PRO A 350 28.58 -18.57 -0.30
N ILE A 351 27.95 -19.19 0.70
CA ILE A 351 26.55 -19.61 0.60
C ILE A 351 25.70 -18.33 0.58
N PRO A 352 24.73 -18.18 -0.34
CA PRO A 352 23.82 -17.05 -0.31
C PRO A 352 23.18 -16.90 1.07
N SER A 353 23.38 -15.74 1.68
CA SER A 353 23.02 -15.42 3.06
C SER A 353 21.54 -15.68 3.36
N LEU A 354 20.66 -15.38 2.41
CA LEU A 354 19.23 -15.67 2.49
C LEU A 354 18.93 -17.17 2.56
N LEU A 355 19.62 -17.99 1.75
CA LEU A 355 19.47 -19.44 1.77
C LEU A 355 19.98 -20.03 3.09
N ALA A 356 21.15 -19.56 3.55
CA ALA A 356 21.77 -20.02 4.79
C ALA A 356 20.88 -19.77 6.02
N VAL A 357 20.39 -18.53 6.19
CA VAL A 357 19.54 -18.19 7.35
C VAL A 357 18.21 -18.92 7.31
N SER A 358 17.58 -19.02 6.13
CA SER A 358 16.29 -19.68 5.97
C SER A 358 16.39 -21.19 6.24
N ALA A 359 17.43 -21.84 5.72
CA ALA A 359 17.71 -23.26 5.98
C ALA A 359 17.88 -23.55 7.47
N VAL A 360 18.71 -22.76 8.16
CA VAL A 360 18.95 -22.92 9.61
C VAL A 360 17.68 -22.62 10.41
N HIS A 361 16.95 -21.56 10.05
CA HIS A 361 15.70 -21.18 10.72
C HIS A 361 14.67 -22.31 10.65
N HIS A 362 14.38 -22.83 9.46
CA HIS A 362 13.40 -23.90 9.27
C HIS A 362 13.86 -25.24 9.85
N HIS A 363 15.16 -25.55 9.80
CA HIS A 363 15.71 -26.72 10.49
C HIS A 363 15.50 -26.63 12.00
N LEU A 364 15.82 -25.48 12.62
CA LEU A 364 15.62 -25.29 14.05
C LEU A 364 14.14 -25.31 14.46
N ILE A 365 13.22 -24.91 13.58
CA ILE A 365 11.77 -25.06 13.81
C ILE A 365 11.37 -26.53 13.79
N SER A 366 11.83 -27.30 12.79
CA SER A 366 11.45 -28.71 12.64
C SER A 366 11.92 -29.58 13.81
N VAL A 367 13.06 -29.25 14.42
CA VAL A 367 13.57 -29.89 15.64
C VAL A 367 13.16 -29.19 16.95
N GLN A 368 12.23 -28.22 16.89
CA GLN A 368 11.66 -27.51 18.04
C GLN A 368 12.68 -26.76 18.93
N LYS A 369 13.77 -26.29 18.32
CA LYS A 369 14.87 -25.58 19.01
C LYS A 369 14.94 -24.08 18.69
N ARG A 370 14.16 -23.57 17.73
CA ARG A 370 14.27 -22.17 17.26
C ARG A 370 14.03 -21.10 18.35
N VAL A 371 13.19 -21.38 19.34
CA VAL A 371 12.87 -20.47 20.47
C VAL A 371 14.05 -20.29 21.44
N GLN A 372 14.99 -21.23 21.46
CA GLN A 372 16.10 -21.29 22.42
C GLN A 372 17.36 -20.54 21.95
N THR A 373 17.35 -19.95 20.74
CA THR A 373 18.48 -19.16 20.22
C THR A 373 17.99 -18.08 19.27
N ALA A 374 18.71 -16.97 19.17
CA ALA A 374 18.56 -16.02 18.06
C ALA A 374 19.54 -16.30 16.92
N LEU A 375 19.22 -15.81 15.71
CA LEU A 375 20.08 -15.93 14.53
C LEU A 375 20.54 -14.54 14.10
N VAL A 376 21.85 -14.33 13.97
CA VAL A 376 22.43 -13.07 13.49
C VAL A 376 23.14 -13.34 12.17
N VAL A 377 22.94 -12.50 11.17
CA VAL A 377 23.57 -12.66 9.84
C VAL A 377 24.64 -11.59 9.66
N GLU A 378 25.91 -12.00 9.64
CA GLU A 378 27.05 -11.17 9.23
C GLU A 378 27.31 -11.42 7.75
N THR A 379 26.91 -10.48 6.87
CA THR A 379 26.94 -10.72 5.42
C THR A 379 27.54 -9.59 4.61
N GLY A 380 28.27 -9.97 3.56
CA GLY A 380 28.74 -9.09 2.50
C GLY A 380 27.74 -8.86 1.38
N GLU A 381 26.63 -9.60 1.30
CA GLU A 381 25.66 -9.48 0.19
C GLU A 381 24.62 -8.37 0.40
N MET A 382 24.20 -8.14 1.64
CA MET A 382 23.13 -7.19 1.96
C MET A 382 23.56 -5.75 1.64
N ARG A 383 22.75 -5.03 0.86
CA ARG A 383 23.03 -3.62 0.49
C ARG A 383 21.83 -2.69 0.46
N GLU A 384 20.61 -3.21 0.41
CA GLU A 384 19.39 -2.42 0.28
C GLU A 384 18.25 -2.96 1.15
N VAL A 385 17.14 -2.21 1.19
CA VAL A 385 15.98 -2.46 2.06
C VAL A 385 15.41 -3.87 1.86
N MET A 386 15.23 -4.30 0.61
CA MET A 386 14.68 -5.63 0.29
C MET A 386 15.51 -6.76 0.88
N HIS A 387 16.84 -6.63 0.88
CA HIS A 387 17.73 -7.66 1.40
C HIS A 387 17.57 -7.81 2.92
N ALA A 388 17.48 -6.69 3.64
CA ALA A 388 17.20 -6.71 5.07
C ALA A 388 15.82 -7.33 5.37
N ALA A 389 14.79 -6.92 4.63
CA ALA A 389 13.43 -7.43 4.82
C ALA A 389 13.37 -8.95 4.60
N LEU A 390 14.01 -9.48 3.56
CA LEU A 390 14.05 -10.92 3.30
C LEU A 390 14.80 -11.69 4.40
N LEU A 391 15.98 -11.23 4.81
CA LEU A 391 16.75 -11.87 5.88
C LEU A 391 15.93 -11.95 7.19
N LEU A 392 15.23 -10.87 7.55
CA LEU A 392 14.37 -10.83 8.74
C LEU A 392 13.13 -11.72 8.57
N GLY A 393 12.45 -11.63 7.42
CA GLY A 393 11.25 -12.41 7.12
C GLY A 393 11.47 -13.91 7.05
N TYR A 394 12.70 -14.36 6.78
CA TYR A 394 13.12 -15.77 6.81
C TYR A 394 13.92 -16.16 8.08
N GLY A 395 13.90 -15.31 9.11
CA GLY A 395 14.22 -15.73 10.48
C GLY A 395 15.50 -15.16 11.09
N ALA A 396 16.18 -14.20 10.45
CA ALA A 396 17.22 -13.41 11.12
C ALA A 396 16.60 -12.56 12.24
N SER A 397 17.30 -12.46 13.38
CA SER A 397 16.98 -11.53 14.47
C SER A 397 17.76 -10.22 14.32
N ALA A 398 18.96 -10.25 13.73
CA ALA A 398 19.73 -9.05 13.43
C ALA A 398 20.70 -9.28 12.27
N ILE A 399 21.15 -8.19 11.63
CA ILE A 399 21.95 -8.22 10.41
C ILE A 399 23.10 -7.23 10.52
N ASN A 400 24.32 -7.68 10.18
CA ASN A 400 25.50 -6.83 10.06
C ASN A 400 25.96 -6.78 8.59
N PRO A 401 25.70 -5.67 7.86
CA PRO A 401 26.13 -5.50 6.47
C PRO A 401 27.56 -4.97 6.37
N TYR A 402 28.55 -5.79 6.74
CA TYR A 402 29.93 -5.32 6.91
C TYR A 402 30.55 -4.78 5.61
N MET A 403 30.19 -5.33 4.43
CA MET A 403 30.70 -4.83 3.14
C MET A 403 30.19 -3.43 2.80
N VAL A 404 28.94 -3.10 3.15
CA VAL A 404 28.44 -1.73 2.95
C VAL A 404 29.21 -0.76 3.80
N PHE A 405 29.51 -1.11 5.05
CA PHE A 405 30.32 -0.25 5.91
C PHE A 405 31.74 -0.05 5.36
N ALA A 406 32.32 -1.07 4.71
CA ALA A 406 33.58 -0.91 4.00
C ALA A 406 33.46 0.04 2.80
N ILE A 407 32.38 -0.08 2.02
CA ILE A 407 32.09 0.85 0.91
C ILE A 407 31.97 2.29 1.40
N LEU A 408 31.24 2.53 2.50
CA LEU A 408 31.11 3.87 3.07
C LEU A 408 32.45 4.46 3.52
N LYS A 409 33.34 3.62 4.06
CA LYS A 409 34.68 4.05 4.45
C LYS A 409 35.53 4.40 3.23
N GLU A 410 35.48 3.58 2.20
CA GLU A 410 36.17 3.82 0.93
C GLU A 410 35.69 5.11 0.23
N LEU A 411 34.38 5.38 0.23
CA LEU A 411 33.80 6.61 -0.31
C LEU A 411 34.26 7.86 0.44
N GLU A 412 34.41 7.77 1.77
CA GLU A 412 34.99 8.84 2.60
C GLU A 412 36.47 9.06 2.25
N ASP A 413 37.25 7.98 2.21
CA ASP A 413 38.70 8.02 1.95
C ASP A 413 39.03 8.58 0.54
N LYS A 414 38.16 8.32 -0.43
CA LYS A 414 38.24 8.88 -1.80
C LYS A 414 37.60 10.25 -1.96
N HIS A 415 36.98 10.81 -0.93
CA HIS A 415 36.23 12.08 -0.97
C HIS A 415 35.10 12.10 -2.03
N GLU A 416 34.47 10.96 -2.31
CA GLU A 416 33.32 10.86 -3.23
C GLU A 416 32.01 11.30 -2.56
N ILE A 417 31.98 11.34 -1.23
CA ILE A 417 30.88 11.87 -0.43
C ILE A 417 31.37 13.00 0.49
N GLN A 418 30.53 14.01 0.74
CA GLN A 418 30.84 15.14 1.61
C GLN A 418 30.42 14.89 3.07
N LEU A 419 30.62 13.66 3.56
CA LEU A 419 30.26 13.24 4.92
C LEU A 419 31.37 12.36 5.49
N ASN A 420 31.58 12.43 6.80
CA ASN A 420 32.44 11.45 7.48
C ASN A 420 31.74 10.07 7.58
N TYR A 421 32.53 9.02 7.79
CA TYR A 421 32.05 7.64 7.87
C TYR A 421 30.93 7.47 8.91
N GLU A 422 31.06 8.09 10.08
CA GLU A 422 30.08 7.96 11.16
C GLU A 422 28.70 8.52 10.77
N THR A 423 28.67 9.67 10.10
CA THR A 423 27.43 10.30 9.61
C THR A 423 26.86 9.51 8.45
N ALA A 424 27.69 9.11 7.49
CA ALA A 424 27.28 8.30 6.34
C ALA A 424 26.67 6.96 6.79
N ARG A 425 27.30 6.28 7.77
CA ARG A 425 26.81 5.04 8.38
C ARG A 425 25.47 5.26 9.07
N LYS A 426 25.35 6.29 9.91
CA LYS A 426 24.10 6.61 10.61
C LYS A 426 22.95 6.85 9.63
N ASN A 427 23.22 7.60 8.55
CA ASN A 427 22.24 7.85 7.50
C ASN A 427 21.85 6.58 6.75
N TYR A 428 22.82 5.73 6.39
CA TYR A 428 22.53 4.44 5.75
C TYR A 428 21.62 3.55 6.62
N VAL A 429 21.95 3.40 7.91
CA VAL A 429 21.14 2.63 8.87
C VAL A 429 19.75 3.23 9.02
N LYS A 430 19.64 4.56 9.14
CA LYS A 430 18.36 5.28 9.18
C LYS A 430 17.52 5.02 7.93
N SER A 431 18.15 5.00 6.76
CA SER A 431 17.50 4.70 5.48
C SER A 431 16.92 3.29 5.44
N ILE A 432 17.70 2.28 5.89
CA ILE A 432 17.22 0.90 6.01
C ILE A 432 16.05 0.82 7.00
N CYS A 433 16.14 1.45 8.18
CA CYS A 433 15.07 1.43 9.18
C CYS A 433 13.77 2.04 8.64
N LYS A 434 13.84 3.20 7.98
CA LYS A 434 12.68 3.81 7.30
C LYS A 434 12.12 2.90 6.19
N GLY A 435 13.00 2.23 5.45
CA GLY A 435 12.60 1.24 4.45
C GLY A 435 11.91 0.03 5.05
N LEU A 436 12.37 -0.48 6.20
CA LEU A 436 11.75 -1.61 6.91
C LEU A 436 10.35 -1.25 7.41
N PHE A 437 10.17 -0.07 8.03
CA PHE A 437 8.83 0.41 8.39
C PHE A 437 7.90 0.40 7.18
N LYS A 438 8.34 0.92 6.04
CA LYS A 438 7.57 0.89 4.81
C LYS A 438 7.25 -0.52 4.33
N VAL A 439 8.20 -1.45 4.32
CA VAL A 439 7.93 -2.82 3.86
C VAL A 439 6.93 -3.55 4.76
N MET A 440 7.04 -3.39 6.08
CA MET A 440 6.06 -3.97 7.02
C MET A 440 4.69 -3.32 6.86
N SER A 441 4.65 -1.99 6.71
CA SER A 441 3.40 -1.23 6.61
C SER A 441 2.60 -1.56 5.36
N LYS A 442 3.23 -2.05 4.28
CA LYS A 442 2.53 -2.54 3.08
C LYS A 442 1.51 -3.63 3.37
N MET A 443 1.78 -4.49 4.36
CA MET A 443 0.87 -5.55 4.81
C MET A 443 0.03 -5.14 6.04
N GLY A 444 0.16 -3.88 6.50
CA GLY A 444 -0.50 -3.41 7.72
C GLY A 444 0.15 -3.94 9.01
N ILE A 445 1.44 -4.29 8.97
CA ILE A 445 2.17 -4.79 10.14
C ILE A 445 2.92 -3.65 10.83
N SER A 446 2.76 -3.58 12.14
CA SER A 446 3.28 -2.50 12.98
C SER A 446 4.63 -2.86 13.60
N THR A 447 4.90 -4.14 13.90
CA THR A 447 6.11 -4.54 14.64
C THR A 447 6.99 -5.53 13.90
N ILE A 448 8.31 -5.36 13.98
CA ILE A 448 9.27 -6.26 13.34
C ILE A 448 9.19 -7.69 13.88
N ARG A 449 8.75 -7.86 15.12
CA ARG A 449 8.64 -9.18 15.77
C ARG A 449 7.56 -10.05 15.13
N SER A 450 6.42 -9.45 14.78
CA SER A 450 5.37 -10.12 14.01
C SER A 450 5.80 -10.37 12.56
N TYR A 451 6.65 -9.51 12.00
CA TYR A 451 7.18 -9.66 10.64
C TYR A 451 8.25 -10.75 10.51
N ARG A 452 9.07 -10.93 11.55
CA ARG A 452 10.18 -11.89 11.57
C ARG A 452 9.67 -13.32 11.45
N GLY A 453 10.13 -14.04 10.43
CA GLY A 453 9.69 -15.42 10.18
C GLY A 453 8.28 -15.54 9.57
N ALA A 454 7.59 -14.43 9.30
CA ALA A 454 6.24 -14.44 8.72
C ALA A 454 6.23 -14.85 7.24
N LYS A 455 7.38 -14.80 6.55
CA LYS A 455 7.54 -15.16 5.13
C LYS A 455 6.56 -14.41 4.19
N LEU A 456 6.42 -13.10 4.39
CA LEU A 456 5.51 -12.23 3.61
C LEU A 456 6.08 -11.86 2.23
N PHE A 457 6.49 -12.90 1.51
CA PHE A 457 7.13 -12.82 0.22
C PHE A 457 6.61 -13.93 -0.67
N GLU A 458 6.64 -13.69 -1.96
CA GLU A 458 6.41 -14.68 -2.99
C GLU A 458 7.67 -14.88 -3.82
N ALA A 459 7.88 -16.09 -4.31
CA ALA A 459 9.02 -16.42 -5.16
C ALA A 459 8.58 -16.56 -6.63
N VAL A 460 9.26 -15.88 -7.55
CA VAL A 460 9.06 -16.04 -8.99
C VAL A 460 10.32 -16.66 -9.59
N GLY A 461 10.21 -17.93 -9.99
CA GLY A 461 11.34 -18.65 -10.58
C GLY A 461 12.08 -19.58 -9.62
N LEU A 462 11.46 -20.05 -8.53
CA LEU A 462 12.04 -21.05 -7.62
C LEU A 462 11.33 -22.39 -7.80
N ASP A 463 12.10 -23.48 -7.79
CA ASP A 463 11.54 -24.81 -7.75
C ASP A 463 10.75 -25.10 -6.46
N ALA A 464 9.68 -25.88 -6.58
CA ALA A 464 8.77 -26.19 -5.47
C ALA A 464 9.42 -27.04 -4.38
N GLU A 465 10.37 -27.94 -4.72
CA GLU A 465 11.11 -28.73 -3.74
C GLU A 465 12.10 -27.85 -2.96
N LEU A 466 12.79 -26.95 -3.67
CA LEU A 466 13.68 -25.95 -3.06
C LEU A 466 12.90 -25.06 -2.07
N ALA A 467 11.76 -24.51 -2.49
CA ALA A 467 10.91 -23.65 -1.66
C ALA A 467 10.38 -24.38 -0.40
N ARG A 468 9.97 -25.64 -0.55
CA ARG A 468 9.49 -26.46 0.57
C ARG A 468 10.61 -26.80 1.56
N THR A 469 11.79 -27.14 1.04
CA THR A 469 12.91 -27.62 1.86
C THR A 469 13.58 -26.48 2.64
N TYR A 470 13.81 -25.34 1.98
CA TYR A 470 14.64 -24.27 2.55
C TYR A 470 13.89 -22.99 2.90
N PHE A 471 12.66 -22.79 2.41
CA PHE A 471 11.88 -21.55 2.61
C PHE A 471 10.50 -21.79 3.24
N GLY A 472 10.30 -22.97 3.86
CA GLY A 472 9.07 -23.26 4.61
C GLY A 472 7.80 -23.21 3.75
N GLY A 473 7.90 -23.56 2.47
CA GLY A 473 6.77 -23.67 1.54
C GLY A 473 6.31 -22.36 0.91
N THR A 474 7.17 -21.33 0.83
CA THR A 474 6.89 -20.09 0.09
C THR A 474 6.30 -20.38 -1.29
N THR A 475 5.23 -19.68 -1.66
CA THR A 475 4.55 -19.83 -2.95
C THR A 475 5.50 -19.54 -4.11
N SER A 476 5.50 -20.44 -5.11
CA SER A 476 6.16 -20.21 -6.40
C SER A 476 5.39 -20.89 -7.53
N ASN A 477 4.52 -20.12 -8.20
CA ASN A 477 3.52 -20.65 -9.13
C ASN A 477 4.07 -21.05 -10.51
N VAL A 478 5.33 -20.72 -10.82
CA VAL A 478 5.94 -20.98 -12.13
C VAL A 478 7.16 -21.90 -12.08
N GLY A 479 7.49 -22.46 -10.91
CA GLY A 479 8.71 -23.24 -10.71
C GLY A 479 9.98 -22.45 -11.07
N GLY A 480 11.13 -23.12 -11.19
CA GLY A 480 12.35 -22.51 -11.72
C GLY A 480 13.64 -23.07 -11.14
N ILE A 481 14.51 -22.20 -10.66
CA ILE A 481 15.88 -22.55 -10.26
C ILE A 481 15.91 -23.53 -9.09
N ARG A 482 16.92 -24.40 -9.10
CA ARG A 482 17.23 -25.37 -8.04
C ARG A 482 18.56 -25.00 -7.38
N LEU A 483 19.03 -25.83 -6.46
CA LEU A 483 20.35 -25.66 -5.84
C LEU A 483 21.50 -25.65 -6.87
N ASP A 484 21.36 -26.35 -7.99
CA ASP A 484 22.34 -26.37 -9.06
C ASP A 484 22.60 -24.97 -9.62
N GLU A 485 21.52 -24.25 -9.98
CA GLU A 485 21.61 -22.93 -10.57
C GLU A 485 22.04 -21.88 -9.54
N ILE A 486 21.64 -22.01 -8.27
CA ILE A 486 22.10 -21.15 -7.17
C ILE A 486 23.61 -21.29 -6.95
N ALA A 487 24.11 -22.53 -6.91
CA ALA A 487 25.53 -22.80 -6.78
C ALA A 487 26.30 -22.23 -7.97
N ARG A 488 25.80 -22.43 -9.20
CA ARG A 488 26.40 -21.92 -10.42
C ARG A 488 26.52 -20.38 -10.42
N ASP A 489 25.46 -19.66 -10.05
CA ASP A 489 25.49 -18.19 -10.03
C ASP A 489 26.48 -17.68 -8.96
N SER A 490 26.51 -18.33 -7.78
CA SER A 490 27.46 -18.00 -6.70
C SER A 490 28.92 -18.26 -7.11
N ILE A 491 29.17 -19.39 -7.77
CA ILE A 491 30.50 -19.77 -8.30
C ILE A 491 30.92 -18.83 -9.43
N ALA A 492 29.99 -18.42 -10.31
CA ALA A 492 30.30 -17.50 -11.40
C ALA A 492 30.78 -16.14 -10.88
N MET A 493 30.13 -15.58 -9.85
CA MET A 493 30.56 -14.35 -9.20
C MET A 493 31.90 -14.51 -8.46
N HIS A 494 32.12 -15.67 -7.85
CA HIS A 494 33.38 -16.02 -7.19
C HIS A 494 34.54 -16.13 -8.19
N HIS A 495 34.38 -16.86 -9.30
CA HIS A 495 35.39 -16.98 -10.35
C HIS A 495 35.73 -15.63 -10.99
N GLN A 496 34.76 -14.72 -11.16
CA GLN A 496 35.02 -13.34 -11.62
C GLN A 496 35.98 -12.56 -10.70
N ALA A 497 36.04 -12.93 -9.41
CA ALA A 497 36.90 -12.26 -8.43
C ALA A 497 38.28 -12.91 -8.27
N PHE A 498 38.40 -14.24 -8.44
CA PHE A 498 39.61 -14.99 -8.14
C PHE A 498 40.36 -15.53 -9.37
N ASP A 499 39.66 -15.81 -10.48
CA ASP A 499 40.29 -16.41 -11.68
C ASP A 499 40.76 -15.36 -12.70
N GLN A 500 40.33 -14.11 -12.55
CA GLN A 500 40.68 -13.01 -13.45
C GLN A 500 41.41 -11.89 -12.70
N PRO A 501 42.36 -11.19 -13.35
CA PRO A 501 42.94 -9.98 -12.78
C PRO A 501 41.83 -8.94 -12.57
N VAL A 502 41.72 -8.47 -11.34
CA VAL A 502 40.67 -7.55 -10.93
C VAL A 502 41.08 -6.12 -11.24
N ASP A 503 40.39 -5.47 -12.18
CA ASP A 503 40.50 -4.02 -12.41
C ASP A 503 39.83 -3.23 -11.27
N GLY A 504 40.22 -1.98 -11.06
CA GLY A 504 39.64 -1.11 -10.02
C GLY A 504 38.19 -0.67 -10.30
N MET A 505 37.68 -0.79 -11.54
CA MET A 505 36.31 -0.37 -11.87
C MET A 505 35.30 -1.52 -11.86
N LEU A 506 34.18 -1.32 -11.17
CA LEU A 506 33.02 -2.23 -11.20
C LEU A 506 32.21 -2.07 -12.49
N GLU A 507 31.59 -3.18 -12.93
CA GLU A 507 30.70 -3.19 -14.08
C GLU A 507 29.46 -2.30 -13.84
N HIS A 508 29.03 -1.59 -14.88
CA HIS A 508 27.72 -0.93 -14.93
C HIS A 508 26.71 -1.88 -15.58
N LYS A 509 25.93 -2.60 -14.77
CA LYS A 509 25.04 -3.69 -15.23
C LYS A 509 23.86 -3.22 -16.09
N GLY A 510 23.53 -1.93 -16.12
CA GLY A 510 22.41 -1.38 -16.89
C GLY A 510 21.05 -1.81 -16.35
N ILE A 511 20.91 -1.88 -15.03
CA ILE A 511 19.70 -2.41 -14.37
C ILE A 511 18.63 -1.33 -14.21
N TYR A 512 19.03 -0.12 -13.82
CA TYR A 512 18.07 0.97 -13.52
C TYR A 512 17.80 1.87 -14.72
N SER A 513 18.70 1.82 -15.71
CA SER A 513 18.59 2.55 -16.96
C SER A 513 19.28 1.77 -18.07
N PHE A 514 18.67 1.79 -19.25
CA PHE A 514 19.20 1.11 -20.43
C PHE A 514 20.65 1.51 -20.72
N ARG A 515 21.49 0.49 -20.91
CA ARG A 515 22.85 0.60 -21.45
C ARG A 515 22.99 -0.42 -22.57
N LYS A 516 23.77 -0.07 -23.61
CA LYS A 516 23.98 -0.94 -24.77
C LYS A 516 24.54 -2.30 -24.38
N ASP A 517 25.50 -2.32 -23.47
CA ASP A 517 26.20 -3.53 -23.00
C ASP A 517 25.66 -4.02 -21.63
N GLY A 518 24.52 -3.49 -21.20
CA GLY A 518 23.89 -3.82 -19.92
C GLY A 518 22.86 -4.95 -20.00
N GLU A 519 22.02 -5.03 -18.97
CA GLU A 519 20.84 -5.88 -18.95
C GLU A 519 19.85 -5.46 -20.04
N LYS A 520 19.10 -6.41 -20.57
CA LYS A 520 18.11 -6.12 -21.61
C LYS A 520 16.93 -5.35 -21.01
N HIS A 521 16.39 -4.43 -21.80
CA HIS A 521 15.16 -3.70 -21.47
C HIS A 521 14.13 -3.91 -22.56
N ALA A 522 12.86 -4.06 -22.17
CA ALA A 522 11.77 -4.17 -23.13
C ALA A 522 11.57 -2.87 -23.93
N TRP A 523 11.91 -1.72 -23.35
CA TRP A 523 12.02 -0.46 -24.09
C TRP A 523 13.48 -0.10 -24.33
N ASN A 524 13.85 0.00 -25.59
CA ASN A 524 15.18 0.40 -26.04
C ASN A 524 15.07 1.49 -27.12
N PRO A 525 16.17 2.21 -27.44
CA PRO A 525 16.11 3.32 -28.40
C PRO A 525 15.53 2.95 -29.78
N GLU A 526 15.77 1.73 -30.25
CA GLU A 526 15.33 1.24 -31.56
C GLU A 526 13.81 1.02 -31.60
N THR A 527 13.27 0.32 -30.61
CA THR A 527 11.81 0.10 -30.47
C THR A 527 11.05 1.41 -30.23
N ILE A 528 11.59 2.30 -29.38
CA ILE A 528 11.01 3.63 -29.10
C ILE A 528 10.92 4.46 -30.38
N SER A 529 12.04 4.61 -31.10
CA SER A 529 12.09 5.44 -32.30
C SER A 529 11.23 4.87 -33.45
N THR A 530 11.20 3.54 -33.60
CA THR A 530 10.39 2.88 -34.63
C THR A 530 8.90 3.07 -34.37
N LEU A 531 8.45 2.92 -33.12
CA LEU A 531 7.05 3.17 -32.74
C LEU A 531 6.63 4.63 -32.97
N GLN A 532 7.46 5.58 -32.51
CA GLN A 532 7.21 7.01 -32.73
C GLN A 532 7.14 7.38 -34.21
N LEU A 533 8.01 6.79 -35.03
CA LEU A 533 8.01 7.03 -36.46
C LEU A 533 6.77 6.42 -37.14
N ALA A 534 6.37 5.21 -36.77
CA ALA A 534 5.20 4.52 -37.31
C ALA A 534 3.91 5.33 -37.08
N THR A 535 3.68 5.77 -35.85
CA THR A 535 2.47 6.51 -35.47
C THR A 535 2.45 7.93 -36.03
N ARG A 536 3.62 8.59 -36.13
CA ARG A 536 3.73 9.92 -36.76
C ARG A 536 3.49 9.91 -38.26
N LEU A 537 3.98 8.88 -38.95
CA LEU A 537 3.80 8.73 -40.40
C LEU A 537 2.43 8.12 -40.76
N GLY A 538 1.68 7.61 -39.79
CA GLY A 538 0.47 6.84 -40.07
C GLY A 538 0.77 5.54 -40.85
N SER A 539 1.95 4.94 -40.64
CA SER A 539 2.40 3.78 -41.42
C SER A 539 2.24 2.48 -40.65
N TYR A 540 1.19 1.72 -40.96
CA TYR A 540 0.98 0.39 -40.39
C TYR A 540 2.12 -0.58 -40.73
N LYS A 541 2.70 -0.49 -41.93
CA LYS A 541 3.91 -1.26 -42.30
C LYS A 541 5.05 -1.04 -41.32
N LYS A 542 5.32 0.22 -40.95
CA LYS A 542 6.36 0.56 -39.97
C LYS A 542 5.99 0.10 -38.56
N PHE A 543 4.71 0.08 -38.22
CA PHE A 543 4.22 -0.50 -36.98
C PHE A 543 4.48 -2.02 -36.90
N LYS A 544 4.28 -2.76 -38.00
CA LYS A 544 4.64 -4.20 -38.06
C LYS A 544 6.15 -4.44 -37.91
N GLU A 545 6.99 -3.53 -38.40
CA GLU A 545 8.44 -3.59 -38.11
C GLU A 545 8.69 -3.45 -36.61
N TYR A 546 8.00 -2.54 -35.93
CA TYR A 546 8.07 -2.37 -34.47
C TYR A 546 7.54 -3.60 -33.71
N SER A 547 6.36 -4.11 -34.05
CA SER A 547 5.78 -5.25 -33.31
C SER A 547 6.65 -6.49 -33.45
N ARG A 548 7.19 -6.74 -34.65
CA ARG A 548 8.19 -7.80 -34.87
C ARG A 548 9.43 -7.64 -33.99
N MET A 549 9.98 -6.42 -33.83
CA MET A 549 11.13 -6.19 -32.93
C MET A 549 10.79 -6.50 -31.46
N VAL A 550 9.55 -6.29 -31.05
CA VAL A 550 9.09 -6.53 -29.66
C VAL A 550 8.77 -8.01 -29.41
N ASP A 551 8.13 -8.67 -30.38
CA ASP A 551 7.63 -10.05 -30.29
C ASP A 551 8.70 -11.11 -30.63
N GLU A 552 9.64 -10.80 -31.52
CA GLU A 552 10.73 -11.69 -31.99
C GLU A 552 12.10 -11.27 -31.44
N LYS A 553 12.15 -10.88 -30.16
CA LYS A 553 13.39 -10.53 -29.47
C LYS A 553 14.27 -11.76 -29.20
N GLU A 554 15.59 -11.54 -29.19
CA GLU A 554 16.60 -12.60 -29.00
C GLU A 554 16.50 -13.30 -27.64
N SER A 555 16.10 -12.58 -26.59
CA SER A 555 15.99 -13.10 -25.22
C SER A 555 14.65 -12.73 -24.60
N PRO A 556 13.99 -13.65 -23.87
CA PRO A 556 12.72 -13.39 -23.21
C PRO A 556 12.89 -12.37 -22.07
N ILE A 557 11.88 -11.53 -21.87
CA ILE A 557 11.83 -10.50 -20.81
C ILE A 557 10.62 -10.71 -19.91
N PHE A 558 9.47 -11.08 -20.49
CA PHE A 558 8.21 -11.35 -19.80
C PHE A 558 7.80 -12.81 -19.92
N LEU A 559 6.94 -13.30 -19.01
CA LEU A 559 6.44 -14.68 -19.06
C LEU A 559 5.66 -14.97 -20.35
N ARG A 560 4.87 -14.00 -20.84
CA ARG A 560 4.16 -14.11 -22.12
C ARG A 560 5.04 -14.27 -23.36
N ASP A 561 6.36 -14.09 -23.26
CA ASP A 561 7.27 -14.30 -24.40
C ASP A 561 7.37 -15.78 -24.80
N PHE A 562 7.17 -16.69 -23.84
CA PHE A 562 7.15 -18.14 -24.06
C PHE A 562 5.81 -18.64 -24.62
N LEU A 563 4.77 -17.83 -24.57
CA LEU A 563 3.42 -18.23 -24.96
C LEU A 563 3.16 -17.91 -26.44
N THR A 564 2.38 -18.73 -27.11
CA THR A 564 1.79 -18.46 -28.41
C THR A 564 0.37 -19.02 -28.43
N PHE A 565 -0.39 -18.79 -29.49
CA PHE A 565 -1.73 -19.34 -29.65
C PHE A 565 -1.74 -20.43 -30.73
N ARG A 566 -2.64 -21.41 -30.58
CA ARG A 566 -2.90 -22.45 -31.57
C ARG A 566 -3.47 -21.82 -32.83
N LYS A 567 -2.94 -22.22 -33.98
CA LYS A 567 -3.48 -21.86 -35.29
C LYS A 567 -4.40 -22.98 -35.76
N GLN A 568 -5.53 -22.61 -36.33
CA GLN A 568 -6.45 -23.54 -37.01
C GLN A 568 -6.73 -23.02 -38.42
N LYS A 569 -7.84 -23.45 -39.03
CA LYS A 569 -8.22 -22.94 -40.35
C LYS A 569 -8.50 -21.43 -40.24
N SER A 570 -7.64 -20.64 -40.85
CA SER A 570 -7.79 -19.19 -40.87
C SER A 570 -9.07 -18.77 -41.60
N ILE A 571 -9.60 -17.62 -41.21
CA ILE A 571 -10.75 -16.97 -41.85
C ILE A 571 -10.30 -15.68 -42.56
N PRO A 572 -11.04 -15.21 -43.58
CA PRO A 572 -10.82 -13.89 -44.16
C PRO A 572 -10.95 -12.78 -43.11
N ILE A 573 -10.06 -11.79 -43.13
CA ILE A 573 -10.03 -10.69 -42.14
C ILE A 573 -11.31 -9.85 -42.18
N GLU A 574 -12.01 -9.83 -43.32
CA GLU A 574 -13.30 -9.16 -43.51
C GLU A 574 -14.43 -9.79 -42.67
N GLN A 575 -14.24 -11.03 -42.20
CA GLN A 575 -15.18 -11.71 -41.29
C GLN A 575 -14.90 -11.39 -39.82
N VAL A 576 -13.71 -10.85 -39.50
CA VAL A 576 -13.37 -10.43 -38.15
C VAL A 576 -14.01 -9.08 -37.85
N GLU A 577 -14.46 -8.90 -36.61
CA GLU A 577 -15.06 -7.66 -36.14
C GLU A 577 -14.21 -6.41 -36.52
N PRO A 578 -14.85 -5.27 -36.78
CA PRO A 578 -14.14 -4.05 -37.16
C PRO A 578 -13.16 -3.56 -36.09
N ALA A 579 -12.11 -2.86 -36.50
CA ALA A 579 -11.09 -2.33 -35.59
C ALA A 579 -11.71 -1.35 -34.57
N GLU A 580 -12.75 -0.63 -34.96
CA GLU A 580 -13.51 0.29 -34.12
C GLU A 580 -14.16 -0.40 -32.91
N GLU A 581 -14.63 -1.64 -33.06
CA GLU A 581 -15.22 -2.40 -31.94
C GLU A 581 -14.16 -2.87 -30.95
N ILE A 582 -12.98 -3.27 -31.45
CA ILE A 582 -11.83 -3.65 -30.62
C ILE A 582 -11.30 -2.44 -29.85
N MET A 583 -11.21 -1.26 -30.48
CA MET A 583 -10.69 -0.04 -29.82
C MET A 583 -11.51 0.41 -28.61
N LYS A 584 -12.81 0.07 -28.52
CA LYS A 584 -13.63 0.35 -27.32
C LYS A 584 -13.13 -0.35 -26.06
N ARG A 585 -12.35 -1.42 -26.22
CA ARG A 585 -11.72 -2.19 -25.13
C ARG A 585 -10.39 -1.61 -24.68
N PHE A 586 -9.89 -0.57 -25.36
CA PHE A 586 -8.63 0.07 -25.01
C PHE A 586 -8.83 1.21 -24.03
N VAL A 587 -7.96 1.23 -23.03
CA VAL A 587 -7.96 2.20 -21.95
C VAL A 587 -6.57 2.81 -21.83
N THR A 588 -6.44 4.13 -21.77
CA THR A 588 -5.15 4.72 -21.35
C THR A 588 -5.01 4.62 -19.84
N GLY A 589 -3.87 4.14 -19.35
CA GLY A 589 -3.64 3.91 -17.93
C GLY A 589 -3.80 5.17 -17.07
N ALA A 590 -4.12 4.97 -15.79
CA ALA A 590 -4.36 6.03 -14.82
C ALA A 590 -3.10 6.83 -14.49
N MET A 591 -2.87 7.94 -15.20
CA MET A 591 -1.70 8.81 -15.03
C MET A 591 -2.14 10.20 -14.59
N SER A 592 -1.79 10.58 -13.36
CA SER A 592 -2.31 11.81 -12.77
C SER A 592 -1.83 13.07 -13.48
N PHE A 593 -2.72 14.03 -13.69
CA PHE A 593 -2.35 15.43 -13.91
C PHE A 593 -1.47 15.92 -12.73
N GLY A 594 -0.30 16.48 -13.05
CA GLY A 594 0.78 16.80 -12.11
C GLY A 594 1.98 15.86 -12.27
N SER A 595 1.77 14.55 -12.38
CA SER A 595 2.83 13.61 -12.77
C SER A 595 3.21 13.85 -14.24
N ILE A 596 2.20 13.92 -15.10
CA ILE A 596 2.34 14.31 -16.50
C ILE A 596 1.82 15.73 -16.72
N SER A 597 2.31 16.37 -17.78
CA SER A 597 1.91 17.71 -18.19
C SER A 597 0.44 17.77 -18.58
N LYS A 598 -0.13 18.98 -18.54
CA LYS A 598 -1.49 19.24 -19.00
C LYS A 598 -1.67 18.77 -20.45
N GLU A 599 -0.71 19.11 -21.30
CA GLU A 599 -0.70 18.82 -22.72
C GLU A 599 -0.75 17.31 -22.99
N ALA A 600 0.07 16.52 -22.30
CA ALA A 600 0.05 15.07 -22.45
C ALA A 600 -1.27 14.46 -21.97
N HIS A 601 -1.80 14.93 -20.84
CA HIS A 601 -3.04 14.42 -20.23
C HIS A 601 -4.26 14.68 -21.13
N GLU A 602 -4.42 15.92 -21.59
CA GLU A 602 -5.52 16.31 -22.48
C GLU A 602 -5.42 15.64 -23.86
N THR A 603 -4.20 15.48 -24.39
CA THR A 603 -3.98 14.80 -25.68
C THR A 603 -4.47 13.35 -25.65
N MET A 604 -4.26 12.63 -24.53
CA MET A 604 -4.78 11.27 -24.36
C MET A 604 -6.31 11.27 -24.28
N ALA A 605 -6.91 12.20 -23.55
CA ALA A 605 -8.38 12.28 -23.47
C ALA A 605 -9.00 12.50 -24.85
N MET A 606 -8.46 13.43 -25.65
CA MET A 606 -8.92 13.66 -27.02
C MET A 606 -8.83 12.42 -27.90
N ALA A 607 -7.69 11.71 -27.85
CA ALA A 607 -7.49 10.51 -28.66
C ALA A 607 -8.49 9.41 -28.30
N MET A 608 -8.66 9.12 -27.00
CA MET A 608 -9.53 8.05 -26.54
C MET A 608 -11.01 8.36 -26.82
N ASN A 609 -11.44 9.59 -26.60
CA ASN A 609 -12.80 10.02 -26.90
C ASN A 609 -13.12 9.91 -28.40
N LYS A 610 -12.13 10.16 -29.27
CA LYS A 610 -12.28 10.06 -30.73
C LYS A 610 -12.42 8.61 -31.22
N ILE A 611 -11.76 7.66 -30.57
CA ILE A 611 -11.83 6.23 -30.95
C ILE A 611 -12.87 5.44 -30.14
N HIS A 612 -13.68 6.10 -29.31
CA HIS A 612 -14.62 5.48 -28.38
C HIS A 612 -13.97 4.50 -27.37
N GLY A 613 -12.67 4.62 -27.15
CA GLY A 613 -11.99 4.01 -26.01
C GLY A 613 -12.12 4.91 -24.78
N ARG A 614 -11.36 4.63 -23.72
CA ARG A 614 -11.47 5.39 -22.47
C ARG A 614 -10.13 5.93 -21.98
N SER A 615 -10.14 7.18 -21.52
CA SER A 615 -9.01 7.75 -20.79
C SER A 615 -9.31 7.88 -19.30
N ASN A 616 -8.26 7.84 -18.48
CA ASN A 616 -8.36 7.84 -17.02
C ASN A 616 -7.61 9.04 -16.42
N THR A 617 -8.25 9.73 -15.48
CA THR A 617 -7.67 10.95 -14.86
C THR A 617 -6.39 10.68 -14.06
N GLY A 618 -6.21 9.45 -13.56
CA GLY A 618 -5.32 9.19 -12.44
C GLY A 618 -5.75 9.93 -11.17
N GLU A 619 -4.89 9.91 -10.14
CA GLU A 619 -5.16 10.49 -8.81
C GLU A 619 -5.05 12.02 -8.76
N GLY A 620 -5.04 12.71 -9.91
CA GLY A 620 -4.68 14.13 -10.00
C GLY A 620 -5.83 15.12 -9.87
N GLY A 621 -7.08 14.63 -9.84
CA GLY A 621 -8.26 15.44 -10.16
C GLY A 621 -8.37 15.74 -11.66
N GLU A 622 -9.41 16.48 -12.04
CA GLU A 622 -9.62 16.97 -13.40
C GLU A 622 -10.23 18.39 -13.32
N ASP A 623 -9.76 19.29 -14.18
CA ASP A 623 -10.30 20.65 -14.27
C ASP A 623 -11.74 20.61 -14.82
N PRO A 624 -12.75 21.17 -14.10
CA PRO A 624 -14.14 21.20 -14.56
C PRO A 624 -14.34 21.86 -15.93
N ALA A 625 -13.44 22.75 -16.35
CA ALA A 625 -13.50 23.35 -17.69
C ALA A 625 -13.42 22.31 -18.83
N ARG A 626 -12.93 21.09 -18.54
CA ARG A 626 -12.84 19.98 -19.51
C ARG A 626 -14.14 19.21 -19.71
N PHE A 627 -15.14 19.41 -18.84
CA PHE A 627 -16.40 18.65 -18.90
C PHE A 627 -17.29 19.08 -20.06
N THR A 628 -17.17 20.34 -20.48
CA THR A 628 -17.83 20.87 -21.68
C THR A 628 -16.97 20.57 -22.92
N PRO A 629 -17.54 20.00 -23.99
CA PRO A 629 -16.85 19.86 -25.27
C PRO A 629 -16.36 21.20 -25.81
N ARG A 630 -15.24 21.17 -26.54
CA ARG A 630 -14.70 22.36 -27.21
C ARG A 630 -15.60 22.78 -28.38
N GLU A 631 -15.37 24.00 -28.87
CA GLU A 631 -16.05 24.54 -30.05
C GLU A 631 -15.86 23.69 -31.32
N ASP A 632 -14.73 22.97 -31.43
CA ASP A 632 -14.44 22.04 -32.54
C ASP A 632 -15.11 20.66 -32.38
N GLY A 633 -15.90 20.46 -31.32
CA GLY A 633 -16.59 19.21 -31.01
C GLY A 633 -15.72 18.17 -30.30
N LEU A 634 -14.42 18.42 -30.09
CA LEU A 634 -13.56 17.51 -29.34
C LEU A 634 -13.80 17.62 -27.83
N SER A 635 -13.88 16.48 -27.16
CA SER A 635 -14.01 16.42 -25.70
C SER A 635 -12.64 16.19 -25.05
N LEU A 636 -12.33 17.02 -24.04
CA LEU A 636 -11.15 16.87 -23.18
C LEU A 636 -11.47 16.06 -21.91
N ARG A 637 -12.73 15.70 -21.69
CA ARG A 637 -13.19 14.97 -20.50
C ARG A 637 -12.63 13.55 -20.52
N SER A 638 -11.99 13.12 -19.44
CA SER A 638 -11.65 11.71 -19.25
C SER A 638 -12.88 10.89 -18.85
N SER A 639 -13.17 9.81 -19.57
CA SER A 639 -14.30 8.91 -19.25
C SER A 639 -14.17 8.24 -17.88
N ILE A 640 -12.96 7.87 -17.47
CA ILE A 640 -12.70 7.20 -16.20
C ILE A 640 -12.17 8.22 -15.19
N LYS A 641 -12.84 8.29 -14.04
CA LYS A 641 -12.49 9.13 -12.90
C LYS A 641 -11.93 8.26 -11.78
N GLN A 642 -10.71 8.53 -11.33
CA GLN A 642 -10.09 7.73 -10.29
C GLN A 642 -10.33 8.28 -8.89
N VAL A 643 -10.73 7.41 -7.98
CA VAL A 643 -10.88 7.65 -6.54
C VAL A 643 -9.77 6.88 -5.82
N ALA A 644 -8.73 7.59 -5.38
CA ALA A 644 -7.58 7.04 -4.65
C ALA A 644 -7.51 7.61 -3.22
N SER A 645 -6.63 7.08 -2.37
CA SER A 645 -6.51 7.46 -0.94
C SER A 645 -6.36 8.97 -0.68
N GLY A 646 -5.65 9.71 -1.54
CA GLY A 646 -5.56 11.17 -1.38
C GLY A 646 -6.87 11.93 -1.68
N ARG A 647 -7.80 11.32 -2.42
CA ARG A 647 -9.03 11.90 -3.00
C ARG A 647 -8.84 13.29 -3.62
N PHE A 648 -7.67 13.55 -4.18
CA PHE A 648 -7.38 14.85 -4.79
C PHE A 648 -8.35 15.16 -5.93
N GLY A 649 -9.02 16.31 -5.84
CA GLY A 649 -9.98 16.78 -6.84
C GLY A 649 -11.27 15.94 -6.94
N VAL A 650 -11.54 15.05 -5.99
CA VAL A 650 -12.78 14.25 -5.96
C VAL A 650 -13.90 15.11 -5.36
N THR A 651 -14.75 15.64 -6.24
CA THR A 651 -15.96 16.42 -5.90
C THR A 651 -17.21 15.75 -6.46
N THR A 652 -18.40 16.16 -6.03
CA THR A 652 -19.65 15.65 -6.62
C THR A 652 -19.70 15.92 -8.14
N GLU A 653 -19.29 17.11 -8.60
CA GLU A 653 -19.24 17.44 -10.03
C GLU A 653 -18.25 16.55 -10.81
N TYR A 654 -17.10 16.24 -10.22
CA TYR A 654 -16.12 15.32 -10.80
C TYR A 654 -16.70 13.92 -10.99
N LEU A 655 -17.42 13.40 -9.99
CA LEU A 655 -18.00 12.05 -10.00
C LEU A 655 -19.16 11.90 -11.00
N VAL A 656 -20.04 12.90 -11.13
CA VAL A 656 -21.16 12.83 -12.08
C VAL A 656 -20.73 12.96 -13.55
N ASN A 657 -19.52 13.47 -13.79
CA ASN A 657 -18.90 13.56 -15.11
C ASN A 657 -18.06 12.32 -15.49
N ALA A 658 -18.25 11.21 -14.78
CA ALA A 658 -17.65 9.91 -15.05
C ALA A 658 -18.58 8.99 -15.85
N ASP A 659 -18.03 8.24 -16.79
CA ASP A 659 -18.67 7.04 -17.35
C ASP A 659 -18.29 5.80 -16.51
N GLU A 660 -17.11 5.85 -15.89
CA GLU A 660 -16.59 4.83 -14.98
C GLU A 660 -15.86 5.52 -13.81
N ILE A 661 -16.09 5.06 -12.59
CA ILE A 661 -15.36 5.49 -11.40
C ILE A 661 -14.45 4.35 -10.96
N GLN A 662 -13.14 4.58 -10.99
CA GLN A 662 -12.14 3.59 -10.61
C GLN A 662 -11.65 3.82 -9.19
N ILE A 663 -11.98 2.90 -8.28
CA ILE A 663 -11.39 2.82 -6.93
C ILE A 663 -9.97 2.27 -7.07
N LYS A 664 -8.97 3.09 -6.74
CA LYS A 664 -7.57 2.70 -6.83
C LYS A 664 -7.04 2.19 -5.49
N VAL A 665 -7.13 0.88 -5.27
CA VAL A 665 -6.55 0.24 -4.09
C VAL A 665 -5.03 0.22 -4.17
N ALA A 666 -4.47 -0.17 -5.33
CA ALA A 666 -3.02 -0.24 -5.52
C ALA A 666 -2.58 0.06 -6.96
N GLN A 667 -1.25 0.15 -7.18
CA GLN A 667 -0.64 0.20 -8.51
C GLN A 667 0.63 -0.65 -8.56
N GLY A 668 0.93 -1.27 -9.70
CA GLY A 668 2.02 -2.25 -9.82
C GLY A 668 3.42 -1.74 -9.44
N ALA A 669 3.72 -0.47 -9.68
CA ALA A 669 5.04 0.10 -9.37
C ALA A 669 5.31 0.32 -7.87
N LYS A 670 4.25 0.36 -7.05
CA LYS A 670 4.32 0.60 -5.60
C LYS A 670 3.03 0.17 -4.90
N PRO A 671 2.74 -1.14 -4.88
CA PRO A 671 1.61 -1.64 -4.14
C PRO A 671 1.87 -1.52 -2.63
N GLY A 672 0.79 -1.39 -1.85
CA GLY A 672 0.83 -1.12 -0.40
C GLY A 672 1.33 0.28 -0.02
N GLU A 673 1.42 1.22 -0.97
CA GLU A 673 1.89 2.59 -0.76
C GLU A 673 1.02 3.64 -1.47
N GLY A 674 1.09 4.89 -1.00
CA GLY A 674 0.36 6.02 -1.58
C GLY A 674 1.00 6.64 -2.84
N GLY A 675 0.18 7.41 -3.57
CA GLY A 675 0.62 8.34 -4.61
C GLY A 675 1.70 9.30 -4.11
N GLN A 676 2.63 9.71 -4.99
CA GLN A 676 3.69 10.67 -4.66
C GLN A 676 3.79 11.71 -5.77
N LEU A 677 3.70 12.98 -5.40
CA LEU A 677 3.99 14.10 -6.28
C LEU A 677 4.96 15.06 -5.57
N PRO A 678 6.21 15.19 -6.05
CA PRO A 678 7.17 16.13 -5.46
C PRO A 678 6.66 17.57 -5.48
N GLY A 679 6.93 18.33 -4.42
CA GLY A 679 6.38 19.68 -4.22
C GLY A 679 6.74 20.69 -5.30
N TYR A 680 7.92 20.57 -5.91
CA TYR A 680 8.33 21.39 -7.05
C TYR A 680 7.56 21.10 -8.36
N LYS A 681 6.66 20.11 -8.37
CA LYS A 681 5.67 19.87 -9.44
C LYS A 681 4.28 20.37 -9.06
N VAL A 682 4.08 20.85 -7.84
CA VAL A 682 2.81 21.37 -7.35
C VAL A 682 2.79 22.89 -7.54
N ASN A 683 2.53 23.33 -8.78
CA ASN A 683 2.29 24.74 -9.09
C ASN A 683 0.84 25.15 -8.73
N ASP A 684 0.49 26.42 -8.93
CA ASP A 684 -0.83 26.96 -8.56
C ASP A 684 -2.01 26.21 -9.20
N ILE A 685 -1.85 25.77 -10.46
CA ILE A 685 -2.90 25.04 -11.18
C ILE A 685 -3.10 23.64 -10.58
N ILE A 686 -2.00 22.92 -10.30
CA ILE A 686 -2.06 21.62 -9.65
C ILE A 686 -2.62 21.75 -8.23
N ALA A 687 -2.13 22.74 -7.48
CA ALA A 687 -2.58 23.01 -6.12
C ALA A 687 -4.09 23.26 -6.06
N LYS A 688 -4.61 24.12 -6.94
CA LYS A 688 -6.03 24.41 -7.10
C LYS A 688 -6.84 23.15 -7.44
N THR A 689 -6.41 22.39 -8.44
CA THR A 689 -7.11 21.17 -8.89
C THR A 689 -7.20 20.12 -7.78
N ARG A 690 -6.20 20.08 -6.90
CA ARG A 690 -6.11 19.11 -5.81
C ARG A 690 -6.60 19.62 -4.46
N HIS A 691 -7.07 20.88 -4.37
CA HIS A 691 -7.39 21.54 -3.10
C HIS A 691 -6.23 21.45 -2.08
N SER A 692 -5.03 21.79 -2.54
CA SER A 692 -3.77 21.72 -1.79
C SER A 692 -2.98 23.02 -1.91
N ILE A 693 -1.77 23.06 -1.33
CA ILE A 693 -0.93 24.26 -1.26
C ILE A 693 0.21 24.17 -2.29
N PRO A 694 0.49 25.23 -3.06
CA PRO A 694 1.63 25.26 -3.99
C PRO A 694 2.97 24.97 -3.30
N GLY A 695 3.87 24.27 -3.99
CA GLY A 695 5.22 23.96 -3.52
C GLY A 695 5.33 22.80 -2.52
N ILE A 696 4.22 22.31 -1.96
CA ILE A 696 4.23 21.25 -0.95
C ILE A 696 4.16 19.87 -1.60
N SER A 697 5.02 18.96 -1.14
CA SER A 697 5.02 17.57 -1.61
C SER A 697 3.75 16.85 -1.17
N LEU A 698 3.07 16.20 -2.12
CA LEU A 698 1.85 15.44 -1.86
C LEU A 698 2.19 13.95 -1.82
N ILE A 699 2.24 13.41 -0.60
CA ILE A 699 2.29 11.97 -0.35
C ILE A 699 0.89 11.57 0.11
N SER A 700 0.21 10.75 -0.68
CA SER A 700 -1.10 10.21 -0.30
C SER A 700 -0.92 9.20 0.83
N PRO A 701 -1.91 9.03 1.72
CA PRO A 701 -1.92 7.90 2.65
C PRO A 701 -1.79 6.57 1.87
N PRO A 702 -1.10 5.55 2.38
CA PRO A 702 -1.13 4.22 1.78
C PRO A 702 -2.54 3.61 1.74
N PRO A 703 -3.33 3.62 2.83
CA PRO A 703 -4.68 3.08 2.78
C PRO A 703 -5.69 4.12 2.32
N HIS A 704 -6.82 3.62 1.84
CA HIS A 704 -8.06 4.39 1.88
C HIS A 704 -8.58 4.36 3.32
N HIS A 705 -8.71 5.52 4.00
CA HIS A 705 -9.22 5.56 5.39
C HIS A 705 -10.71 5.20 5.52
N ASP A 706 -11.37 4.92 4.39
CA ASP A 706 -12.72 4.39 4.26
C ASP A 706 -12.74 2.97 3.63
N ILE A 707 -11.60 2.27 3.60
CA ILE A 707 -11.48 0.85 3.22
C ILE A 707 -10.48 0.17 4.15
N TYR A 708 -10.96 -0.42 5.25
CA TYR A 708 -10.15 -1.25 6.16
C TYR A 708 -10.50 -2.74 6.09
N SER A 709 -11.50 -3.09 5.27
CA SER A 709 -12.02 -4.44 5.07
C SER A 709 -12.85 -4.50 3.79
N ILE A 710 -13.31 -5.71 3.43
CA ILE A 710 -14.11 -5.92 2.22
C ILE A 710 -15.50 -5.25 2.31
N GLU A 711 -16.09 -5.20 3.49
CA GLU A 711 -17.36 -4.52 3.74
C GLU A 711 -17.25 -3.01 3.60
N ASP A 712 -16.11 -2.43 3.96
CA ASP A 712 -15.86 -1.00 3.78
C ASP A 712 -15.67 -0.65 2.28
N LEU A 713 -15.03 -1.55 1.51
CA LEU A 713 -14.99 -1.42 0.04
C LEU A 713 -16.41 -1.47 -0.56
N ALA A 714 -17.23 -2.42 -0.10
CA ALA A 714 -18.63 -2.51 -0.54
C ALA A 714 -19.40 -1.22 -0.23
N GLN A 715 -19.14 -0.61 0.93
CA GLN A 715 -19.73 0.68 1.30
C GLN A 715 -19.26 1.82 0.36
N LEU A 716 -17.98 1.90 0.00
CA LEU A 716 -17.52 2.90 -0.97
C LEU A 716 -18.10 2.68 -2.36
N ILE A 717 -18.20 1.42 -2.84
CA ILE A 717 -18.86 1.11 -4.11
C ILE A 717 -20.31 1.61 -4.08
N PHE A 718 -21.02 1.33 -2.98
CA PHE A 718 -22.39 1.80 -2.77
C PHE A 718 -22.49 3.33 -2.75
N ASP A 719 -21.59 4.03 -2.06
CA ASP A 719 -21.55 5.50 -2.04
C ASP A 719 -21.39 6.09 -3.46
N LEU A 720 -20.40 5.59 -4.21
CA LEU A 720 -20.08 6.10 -5.55
C LEU A 720 -21.20 5.84 -6.56
N LYS A 721 -21.83 4.66 -6.45
CA LYS A 721 -22.97 4.29 -7.31
C LYS A 721 -24.22 5.12 -7.01
N ASN A 722 -24.43 5.50 -5.74
CA ASN A 722 -25.50 6.43 -5.37
C ASN A 722 -25.26 7.82 -5.97
N VAL A 723 -24.05 8.37 -5.89
CA VAL A 723 -23.73 9.69 -6.51
C VAL A 723 -23.91 9.66 -8.03
N ASN A 724 -23.44 8.62 -8.70
CA ASN A 724 -23.57 8.49 -10.14
C ASN A 724 -24.13 7.12 -10.55
N LEU A 725 -25.46 7.08 -10.67
CA LEU A 725 -26.24 5.89 -11.08
C LEU A 725 -25.74 5.24 -12.37
N LYS A 726 -25.25 6.04 -13.33
CA LYS A 726 -24.87 5.57 -14.67
C LYS A 726 -23.43 5.07 -14.73
N ALA A 727 -22.55 5.53 -13.84
CA ALA A 727 -21.16 5.12 -13.89
C ALA A 727 -20.98 3.66 -13.49
N GLU A 728 -20.12 2.95 -14.21
CA GLU A 728 -19.61 1.65 -13.76
C GLU A 728 -18.56 1.86 -12.68
N ILE A 729 -18.51 0.97 -11.69
CA ILE A 729 -17.50 1.01 -10.63
C ILE A 729 -16.42 -0.05 -10.90
N SER A 730 -15.17 0.41 -11.06
CA SER A 730 -14.03 -0.49 -11.22
C SER A 730 -13.12 -0.47 -10.00
N VAL A 731 -12.52 -1.61 -9.66
CA VAL A 731 -11.55 -1.72 -8.56
C VAL A 731 -10.20 -2.12 -9.13
N LYS A 732 -9.19 -1.27 -8.92
CA LYS A 732 -7.82 -1.50 -9.39
C LYS A 732 -6.98 -2.18 -8.33
N LEU A 733 -6.67 -3.45 -8.58
CA LEU A 733 -5.82 -4.34 -7.79
C LEU A 733 -4.47 -4.54 -8.48
N VAL A 734 -3.52 -5.13 -7.75
CA VAL A 734 -2.21 -5.50 -8.27
C VAL A 734 -2.03 -7.01 -8.17
N SER A 735 -1.40 -7.58 -9.19
CA SER A 735 -1.06 -9.00 -9.26
C SER A 735 -0.18 -9.39 -8.06
N GLU A 736 -0.67 -10.34 -7.26
CA GLU A 736 0.03 -11.06 -6.19
C GLU A 736 -0.68 -12.40 -5.96
N SER A 737 -0.01 -13.37 -5.32
CA SER A 737 -0.69 -14.59 -4.90
C SER A 737 -1.82 -14.27 -3.90
N GLY A 738 -3.01 -14.81 -4.16
CA GLY A 738 -4.22 -14.58 -3.36
C GLY A 738 -5.16 -13.52 -3.96
N VAL A 739 -4.72 -12.78 -4.99
CA VAL A 739 -5.55 -11.77 -5.66
C VAL A 739 -6.85 -12.35 -6.22
N GLY A 740 -6.89 -13.64 -6.59
CA GLY A 740 -8.11 -14.29 -7.05
C GLY A 740 -9.20 -14.35 -5.97
N THR A 741 -8.80 -14.60 -4.71
CA THR A 741 -9.71 -14.60 -3.56
C THR A 741 -10.24 -13.19 -3.29
N ILE A 742 -9.35 -12.20 -3.37
CA ILE A 742 -9.69 -10.78 -3.21
C ILE A 742 -10.68 -10.35 -4.31
N ALA A 743 -10.42 -10.74 -5.56
CA ALA A 743 -11.30 -10.46 -6.69
C ALA A 743 -12.70 -11.07 -6.52
N ALA A 744 -12.80 -12.28 -5.95
CA ALA A 744 -14.10 -12.87 -5.60
C ALA A 744 -14.84 -12.03 -4.54
N GLY A 745 -14.13 -11.51 -3.53
CA GLY A 745 -14.68 -10.56 -2.56
C GLY A 745 -15.17 -9.27 -3.24
N VAL A 746 -14.35 -8.69 -4.12
CA VAL A 746 -14.66 -7.47 -4.88
C VAL A 746 -15.90 -7.65 -5.78
N ALA A 747 -16.04 -8.80 -6.44
CA ALA A 747 -17.24 -9.12 -7.21
C ALA A 747 -18.50 -9.20 -6.32
N LYS A 748 -18.39 -9.81 -5.13
CA LYS A 748 -19.48 -9.85 -4.14
C LYS A 748 -19.81 -8.48 -3.56
N ALA A 749 -18.80 -7.60 -3.45
CA ALA A 749 -18.94 -6.19 -3.07
C ALA A 749 -19.56 -5.31 -4.18
N LYS A 750 -20.01 -5.90 -5.30
CA LYS A 750 -20.75 -5.27 -6.40
C LYS A 750 -19.93 -4.38 -7.33
N ALA A 751 -18.62 -4.59 -7.43
CA ALA A 751 -17.86 -3.95 -8.51
C ALA A 751 -18.33 -4.47 -9.88
N ASP A 752 -18.41 -3.58 -10.87
CA ASP A 752 -18.75 -3.93 -12.26
C ASP A 752 -17.51 -4.43 -13.03
N ARG A 753 -16.31 -3.94 -12.65
CA ARG A 753 -15.04 -4.25 -13.29
C ARG A 753 -13.92 -4.44 -12.28
N ILE A 754 -13.01 -5.36 -12.56
CA ILE A 754 -11.78 -5.59 -11.78
C ILE A 754 -10.59 -5.36 -12.70
N VAL A 755 -9.65 -4.51 -12.28
CA VAL A 755 -8.41 -4.25 -13.01
C VAL A 755 -7.27 -4.96 -12.29
N ILE A 756 -6.57 -5.87 -12.97
CA ILE A 756 -5.36 -6.52 -12.47
C ILE A 756 -4.14 -5.86 -13.10
N SER A 757 -3.38 -5.10 -12.31
CA SER A 757 -2.14 -4.47 -12.75
C SER A 757 -0.92 -5.36 -12.50
N GLY A 758 -0.05 -5.47 -13.50
CA GLY A 758 1.27 -6.07 -13.36
C GLY A 758 2.29 -5.16 -12.66
N ALA A 759 3.24 -5.75 -11.94
CA ALA A 759 4.35 -5.07 -11.24
C ALA A 759 5.24 -4.23 -12.17
N GLU A 760 5.29 -4.60 -13.44
CA GLU A 760 6.01 -3.91 -14.52
C GLU A 760 5.37 -2.57 -14.95
N GLY A 761 4.23 -2.20 -14.37
CA GLY A 761 3.53 -0.94 -14.61
C GLY A 761 4.37 0.30 -14.30
N GLY A 762 4.09 1.42 -14.99
CA GLY A 762 4.83 2.68 -14.85
C GLY A 762 4.44 3.52 -13.63
N THR A 763 5.32 4.45 -13.23
CA THR A 763 5.03 5.47 -12.21
C THR A 763 5.76 6.78 -12.48
N GLY A 764 5.19 7.91 -12.04
CA GLY A 764 5.85 9.21 -12.07
C GLY A 764 6.93 9.38 -11.00
N ALA A 765 6.70 8.81 -9.81
CA ALA A 765 7.59 8.83 -8.67
C ALA A 765 7.28 7.66 -7.73
N SER A 766 8.30 6.89 -7.34
CA SER A 766 8.18 5.77 -6.41
C SER A 766 9.54 5.42 -5.82
N PRO A 767 9.62 4.87 -4.60
CA PRO A 767 10.83 4.22 -4.13
C PRO A 767 11.30 3.15 -5.13
N VAL A 768 12.61 3.09 -5.35
CA VAL A 768 13.22 2.15 -6.32
C VAL A 768 13.01 0.70 -5.88
N SER A 769 13.05 0.44 -4.56
CA SER A 769 12.80 -0.89 -4.00
C SER A 769 11.42 -1.43 -4.42
N SER A 770 10.38 -0.60 -4.34
CA SER A 770 9.02 -0.99 -4.70
C SER A 770 8.85 -1.24 -6.21
N ILE A 771 9.45 -0.42 -7.07
CA ILE A 771 9.42 -0.63 -8.53
C ILE A 771 10.00 -2.00 -8.89
N ARG A 772 11.04 -2.43 -8.16
CA ARG A 772 11.77 -3.66 -8.49
C ARG A 772 11.24 -4.89 -7.80
N TYR A 773 10.75 -4.80 -6.57
CA TYR A 773 10.54 -5.96 -5.70
C TYR A 773 9.11 -6.13 -5.20
N ALA A 774 8.14 -5.31 -5.59
CA ALA A 774 6.76 -5.45 -5.11
C ALA A 774 5.80 -5.80 -6.26
N GLY A 775 4.90 -6.76 -6.00
CA GLY A 775 3.96 -7.30 -7.00
C GLY A 775 4.54 -8.34 -7.96
N LEU A 776 3.63 -8.94 -8.75
CA LEU A 776 3.90 -9.96 -9.74
C LEU A 776 3.62 -9.51 -11.19
N PRO A 777 4.13 -10.27 -12.19
CA PRO A 777 3.70 -10.12 -13.58
C PRO A 777 2.16 -10.19 -13.75
N PRO A 778 1.58 -9.49 -14.74
CA PRO A 778 0.14 -9.47 -14.96
C PRO A 778 -0.43 -10.86 -15.32
N GLU A 779 0.36 -11.73 -15.95
CA GLU A 779 -0.06 -13.08 -16.36
C GLU A 779 -0.52 -13.92 -15.18
N LEU A 780 0.22 -13.86 -14.05
CA LEU A 780 -0.05 -14.69 -12.88
C LEU A 780 -1.34 -14.28 -12.19
N GLY A 781 -1.48 -13.00 -11.83
CA GLY A 781 -2.66 -12.50 -11.13
C GLY A 781 -3.92 -12.50 -11.99
N LEU A 782 -3.79 -12.25 -13.30
CA LEU A 782 -4.94 -12.31 -14.22
C LEU A 782 -5.48 -13.74 -14.33
N SER A 783 -4.59 -14.72 -14.50
CA SER A 783 -4.99 -16.12 -14.59
C SER A 783 -5.60 -16.61 -13.26
N GLU A 784 -4.99 -16.30 -12.12
CA GLU A 784 -5.54 -16.64 -10.80
C GLU A 784 -6.94 -16.04 -10.59
N THR A 785 -7.13 -14.77 -11.00
CA THR A 785 -8.42 -14.07 -10.93
C THR A 785 -9.46 -14.74 -11.82
N GLN A 786 -9.11 -15.04 -13.07
CA GLN A 786 -9.96 -15.74 -14.02
C GLN A 786 -10.41 -17.10 -13.46
N GLN A 787 -9.45 -17.91 -13.02
CA GLN A 787 -9.70 -19.24 -12.48
C GLN A 787 -10.61 -19.18 -11.24
N THR A 788 -10.29 -18.30 -10.28
CA THR A 788 -11.04 -18.20 -9.02
C THR A 788 -12.48 -17.72 -9.24
N LEU A 789 -12.70 -16.72 -10.10
CA LEU A 789 -14.04 -16.22 -10.39
C LEU A 789 -14.89 -17.26 -11.13
N VAL A 790 -14.29 -18.07 -12.02
CA VAL A 790 -14.99 -19.16 -12.70
C VAL A 790 -15.35 -20.27 -11.69
N MET A 791 -14.41 -20.69 -10.84
CA MET A 791 -14.65 -21.70 -9.80
C MET A 791 -15.78 -21.31 -8.83
N ASN A 792 -15.97 -20.01 -8.58
CA ASN A 792 -17.00 -19.49 -7.67
C ASN A 792 -18.28 -19.01 -8.38
N SER A 793 -18.42 -19.21 -9.70
CA SER A 793 -19.56 -18.73 -10.49
C SER A 793 -19.81 -17.22 -10.40
N LEU A 794 -18.74 -16.43 -10.25
CA LEU A 794 -18.78 -14.97 -10.19
C LEU A 794 -18.30 -14.31 -11.50
N ARG A 795 -17.60 -15.04 -12.37
CA ARG A 795 -16.95 -14.49 -13.57
C ARG A 795 -17.90 -13.78 -14.53
N GLY A 796 -19.14 -14.25 -14.64
CA GLY A 796 -20.17 -13.62 -15.49
C GLY A 796 -20.62 -12.23 -15.04
N GLN A 797 -20.39 -11.86 -13.77
CA GLN A 797 -20.88 -10.63 -13.14
C GLN A 797 -19.92 -9.45 -13.27
N VAL A 798 -18.66 -9.69 -13.64
CA VAL A 798 -17.61 -8.66 -13.65
C VAL A 798 -16.82 -8.70 -14.93
N ARG A 799 -16.41 -7.52 -15.42
CA ARG A 799 -15.41 -7.41 -16.50
C ARG A 799 -14.00 -7.44 -15.94
N LEU A 800 -13.10 -8.15 -16.61
CA LEU A 800 -11.67 -8.11 -16.26
C LEU A 800 -10.90 -7.18 -17.19
N GLN A 801 -10.15 -6.26 -16.60
CA GLN A 801 -9.19 -5.42 -17.31
C GLN A 801 -7.78 -5.77 -16.84
N THR A 802 -6.79 -5.70 -17.72
CA THR A 802 -5.38 -5.84 -17.33
C THR A 802 -4.51 -4.70 -17.88
N ASP A 803 -3.47 -4.34 -17.13
CA ASP A 803 -2.40 -3.45 -17.59
C ASP A 803 -1.03 -3.95 -17.09
N GLY A 804 0.03 -3.46 -17.72
CA GLY A 804 1.39 -3.90 -17.43
C GLY A 804 2.16 -4.14 -18.72
N GLN A 805 2.91 -3.12 -19.17
CA GLN A 805 3.83 -3.25 -20.30
C GLN A 805 3.23 -3.85 -21.60
N LEU A 806 1.93 -3.66 -21.88
CA LEU A 806 1.28 -4.07 -23.13
C LEU A 806 1.74 -3.19 -24.30
N LYS A 807 2.19 -3.82 -25.39
CA LYS A 807 2.91 -3.17 -26.50
C LYS A 807 2.40 -3.51 -27.89
N THR A 808 1.87 -4.71 -28.11
CA THR A 808 1.52 -5.26 -29.44
C THR A 808 0.13 -5.89 -29.44
N GLY A 809 -0.41 -6.19 -30.63
CA GLY A 809 -1.64 -6.96 -30.79
C GLY A 809 -1.52 -8.38 -30.22
N ARG A 810 -0.32 -8.97 -30.27
CA ARG A 810 -0.03 -10.27 -29.65
C ARG A 810 -0.18 -10.23 -28.13
N ASP A 811 0.30 -9.18 -27.46
CA ASP A 811 0.11 -9.02 -26.02
C ASP A 811 -1.40 -9.02 -25.67
N ILE A 812 -2.21 -8.30 -26.45
CA ILE A 812 -3.67 -8.22 -26.26
C ILE A 812 -4.31 -9.60 -26.38
N ILE A 813 -3.99 -10.36 -27.43
CA ILE A 813 -4.53 -11.72 -27.64
C ILE A 813 -4.15 -12.64 -26.48
N LEU A 814 -2.89 -12.64 -26.04
CA LEU A 814 -2.45 -13.49 -24.94
C LEU A 814 -3.15 -13.13 -23.63
N MET A 815 -3.30 -11.84 -23.32
CA MET A 815 -4.04 -11.41 -22.14
C MET A 815 -5.54 -11.74 -22.25
N ALA A 816 -6.13 -11.67 -23.44
CA ALA A 816 -7.52 -12.07 -23.68
C ALA A 816 -7.73 -13.56 -23.37
N LEU A 817 -6.84 -14.42 -23.88
CA LEU A 817 -6.86 -15.86 -23.62
C LEU A 817 -6.71 -16.19 -22.12
N LEU A 818 -5.96 -15.38 -21.37
CA LEU A 818 -5.84 -15.49 -19.90
C LEU A 818 -7.06 -14.94 -19.14
N GLY A 819 -8.01 -14.28 -19.81
CA GLY A 819 -9.30 -13.87 -19.24
C GLY A 819 -9.62 -12.38 -19.29
N ALA A 820 -8.72 -11.52 -19.79
CA ALA A 820 -8.97 -10.09 -19.88
C ALA A 820 -9.94 -9.74 -21.02
N GLU A 821 -10.80 -8.75 -20.78
CA GLU A 821 -11.75 -8.21 -21.75
C GLU A 821 -11.34 -6.80 -22.21
N GLU A 822 -10.52 -6.11 -21.42
CA GLU A 822 -10.10 -4.74 -21.64
C GLU A 822 -8.61 -4.55 -21.31
N PHE A 823 -7.94 -3.63 -22.00
CA PHE A 823 -6.48 -3.54 -22.03
C PHE A 823 -6.00 -2.12 -21.77
N GLY A 824 -5.16 -1.96 -20.73
CA GLY A 824 -4.62 -0.69 -20.28
C GLY A 824 -3.25 -0.36 -20.85
N PHE A 825 -3.10 0.84 -21.43
CA PHE A 825 -1.87 1.33 -22.05
C PHE A 825 -1.40 2.63 -21.39
N ALA A 826 -0.27 2.59 -20.69
CA ALA A 826 0.33 3.77 -20.07
C ALA A 826 1.64 4.16 -20.76
N THR A 827 2.69 3.35 -20.55
CA THR A 827 4.04 3.66 -21.05
C THR A 827 4.11 3.75 -22.57
N SER A 828 3.46 2.83 -23.31
CA SER A 828 3.38 2.86 -24.76
C SER A 828 2.68 4.14 -25.27
N ALA A 829 1.58 4.55 -24.65
CA ALA A 829 0.90 5.80 -24.96
C ALA A 829 1.81 7.03 -24.72
N LEU A 830 2.56 7.07 -23.60
CA LEU A 830 3.53 8.14 -23.36
C LEU A 830 4.67 8.16 -24.38
N ILE A 831 5.14 7.00 -24.84
CA ILE A 831 6.19 6.90 -25.88
C ILE A 831 5.69 7.44 -27.20
N VAL A 832 4.46 7.11 -27.60
CA VAL A 832 3.80 7.70 -28.78
C VAL A 832 3.69 9.21 -28.64
N LEU A 833 3.48 9.72 -27.42
CA LEU A 833 3.52 11.15 -27.09
C LEU A 833 4.94 11.68 -26.78
N TRP A 834 5.98 11.14 -27.42
CA TRP A 834 7.39 11.58 -27.37
C TRP A 834 8.22 11.19 -26.14
N CYS A 835 7.74 10.36 -25.22
CA CYS A 835 8.60 9.86 -24.15
C CYS A 835 9.81 9.09 -24.71
N VAL A 836 11.01 9.45 -24.24
CA VAL A 836 12.30 8.86 -24.64
C VAL A 836 12.92 7.97 -23.55
N MET A 837 12.13 7.55 -22.57
CA MET A 837 12.53 6.64 -21.48
C MET A 837 13.74 7.09 -20.64
N MET A 838 13.90 8.39 -20.42
CA MET A 838 15.00 8.96 -19.61
C MET A 838 14.89 8.70 -18.10
N ARG A 839 13.72 8.25 -17.61
CA ARG A 839 13.44 7.92 -16.18
C ARG A 839 13.70 9.05 -15.18
N LYS A 840 13.48 10.30 -15.60
CA LYS A 840 13.57 11.51 -14.77
C LYS A 840 12.20 12.16 -14.50
N CYS A 841 11.12 11.38 -14.50
CA CYS A 841 9.74 11.89 -14.38
C CYS A 841 9.51 12.56 -13.02
N HIS A 842 10.16 12.04 -11.97
CA HIS A 842 10.10 12.56 -10.61
C HIS A 842 10.84 13.90 -10.49
N MET A 843 11.96 14.09 -11.21
CA MET A 843 12.85 15.27 -11.11
C MET A 843 12.30 16.57 -11.71
N ASN A 844 11.12 16.54 -12.35
CA ASN A 844 10.56 17.65 -13.13
C ASN A 844 11.39 18.10 -14.36
N THR A 845 12.44 17.37 -14.72
CA THR A 845 13.35 17.72 -15.83
C THR A 845 13.09 16.89 -17.09
N CYS A 846 11.82 16.69 -17.47
CA CYS A 846 11.49 15.91 -18.67
C CYS A 846 11.94 16.69 -19.92
N PRO A 847 12.83 16.12 -20.77
CA PRO A 847 13.41 16.88 -21.90
C PRO A 847 12.41 17.17 -23.04
N VAL A 848 11.26 16.50 -23.03
CA VAL A 848 10.26 16.45 -24.12
C VAL A 848 8.87 16.93 -23.67
N GLY A 849 8.78 17.61 -22.52
CA GLY A 849 7.53 18.22 -22.06
C GLY A 849 6.41 17.25 -21.62
N VAL A 850 6.70 15.94 -21.47
CA VAL A 850 5.68 14.92 -21.10
C VAL A 850 5.45 14.85 -19.58
N ALA A 851 6.50 14.66 -18.80
CA ALA A 851 6.42 14.39 -17.36
C ALA A 851 7.00 15.53 -16.51
N THR A 852 6.58 16.76 -16.79
CA THR A 852 7.07 17.99 -16.15
C THR A 852 5.97 19.04 -16.04
N GLN A 853 6.05 19.87 -15.00
CA GLN A 853 5.23 21.07 -14.79
C GLN A 853 6.02 22.36 -15.03
N ASP A 854 7.31 22.27 -15.37
CA ASP A 854 8.11 23.40 -15.80
C ASP A 854 7.62 23.92 -17.15
N GLU A 855 7.30 25.21 -17.22
CA GLU A 855 6.67 25.82 -18.39
C GLU A 855 7.60 25.82 -19.63
N GLU A 856 8.91 26.04 -19.45
CA GLU A 856 9.88 26.04 -20.54
C GLU A 856 10.09 24.63 -21.11
N LEU A 857 10.09 23.61 -20.26
CA LEU A 857 10.16 22.22 -20.69
C LEU A 857 8.84 21.75 -21.33
N ARG A 858 7.68 22.22 -20.85
CA ARG A 858 6.37 21.91 -21.44
C ARG A 858 6.23 22.44 -22.87
N LYS A 859 6.84 23.58 -23.21
CA LYS A 859 6.90 24.10 -24.60
C LYS A 859 7.55 23.12 -25.59
N ARG A 860 8.31 22.12 -25.10
CA ARG A 860 8.94 21.07 -25.92
C ARG A 860 8.03 19.87 -26.19
N PHE A 861 6.78 19.90 -25.71
CA PHE A 861 5.82 18.85 -25.99
C PHE A 861 5.38 18.91 -27.45
N HIS A 862 5.66 17.84 -28.20
CA HIS A 862 5.33 17.70 -29.62
C HIS A 862 4.32 16.57 -29.89
N GLY A 863 3.73 16.00 -28.83
CA GLY A 863 2.73 14.95 -28.95
C GLY A 863 1.43 15.48 -29.58
N ARG A 864 0.76 14.61 -30.33
CA ARG A 864 -0.53 14.92 -30.96
C ARG A 864 -1.48 13.75 -30.83
N HIS A 865 -2.78 14.03 -30.70
CA HIS A 865 -3.79 13.00 -30.46
C HIS A 865 -3.91 12.03 -31.64
N GLU A 866 -3.66 12.50 -32.87
CA GLU A 866 -3.65 11.70 -34.08
C GLU A 866 -2.62 10.57 -34.03
N TYR A 867 -1.50 10.77 -33.33
CA TYR A 867 -0.48 9.73 -33.19
C TYR A 867 -0.99 8.57 -32.32
N LEU A 868 -1.77 8.89 -31.27
CA LEU A 868 -2.41 7.88 -30.44
C LEU A 868 -3.56 7.20 -31.18
N VAL A 869 -4.36 7.94 -31.95
CA VAL A 869 -5.39 7.35 -32.82
C VAL A 869 -4.76 6.32 -33.74
N ASN A 870 -3.69 6.69 -34.46
CA ASN A 870 -2.95 5.76 -35.31
C ASN A 870 -2.44 4.54 -34.54
N PHE A 871 -1.85 4.74 -33.35
CA PHE A 871 -1.35 3.64 -32.51
C PHE A 871 -2.44 2.63 -32.16
N PHE A 872 -3.59 3.10 -31.68
CA PHE A 872 -4.70 2.22 -31.29
C PHE A 872 -5.37 1.55 -32.49
N THR A 873 -5.48 2.26 -33.62
CA THR A 873 -5.95 1.64 -34.87
C THR A 873 -5.01 0.54 -35.33
N PHE A 874 -3.69 0.73 -35.26
CA PHE A 874 -2.71 -0.30 -35.63
C PHE A 874 -2.75 -1.50 -34.68
N LEU A 875 -2.89 -1.29 -33.38
CA LEU A 875 -3.08 -2.38 -32.42
C LEU A 875 -4.34 -3.18 -32.73
N ALA A 876 -5.48 -2.51 -32.97
CA ALA A 876 -6.73 -3.16 -33.29
C ALA A 876 -6.64 -3.96 -34.61
N GLU A 877 -5.98 -3.42 -35.64
CA GLU A 877 -5.77 -4.14 -36.89
C GLU A 877 -4.89 -5.38 -36.70
N GLU A 878 -3.83 -5.29 -35.90
CA GLU A 878 -2.98 -6.44 -35.59
C GLU A 878 -3.73 -7.50 -34.77
N VAL A 879 -4.63 -7.11 -33.87
CA VAL A 879 -5.54 -8.04 -33.17
C VAL A 879 -6.46 -8.74 -34.17
N ARG A 880 -7.00 -8.03 -35.16
CA ARG A 880 -7.84 -8.63 -36.21
C ARG A 880 -7.08 -9.66 -37.05
N GLU A 881 -5.84 -9.36 -37.41
CA GLU A 881 -4.96 -10.29 -38.11
C GLU A 881 -4.75 -11.59 -37.31
N HIS A 882 -4.49 -11.47 -36.00
CA HIS A 882 -4.31 -12.64 -35.14
C HIS A 882 -5.60 -13.44 -34.95
N LEU A 883 -6.76 -12.79 -34.77
CA LEU A 883 -8.06 -13.47 -34.70
C LEU A 883 -8.35 -14.23 -36.01
N ALA A 884 -8.10 -13.60 -37.16
CA ALA A 884 -8.25 -14.23 -38.47
C ALA A 884 -7.34 -15.47 -38.62
N GLU A 885 -6.08 -15.36 -38.20
CA GLU A 885 -5.11 -16.47 -38.19
C GLU A 885 -5.53 -17.61 -37.26
N MET A 886 -6.11 -17.28 -36.10
CA MET A 886 -6.69 -18.22 -35.16
C MET A 886 -8.05 -18.76 -35.62
N GLY A 887 -8.65 -18.24 -36.69
CA GLY A 887 -9.94 -18.68 -37.20
C GLY A 887 -11.16 -18.22 -36.38
N TYR A 888 -11.05 -17.13 -35.63
CA TYR A 888 -12.14 -16.55 -34.83
C TYR A 888 -12.55 -15.18 -35.38
N SER A 889 -13.84 -14.89 -35.36
CA SER A 889 -14.38 -13.62 -35.89
C SER A 889 -14.53 -12.54 -34.83
N LYS A 890 -14.56 -12.89 -33.54
CA LYS A 890 -14.68 -11.92 -32.43
C LYS A 890 -13.67 -12.21 -31.33
N LEU A 891 -13.23 -11.16 -30.66
CA LEU A 891 -12.38 -11.26 -29.48
C LEU A 891 -13.10 -11.98 -28.34
N ASP A 892 -14.41 -11.75 -28.16
CA ASP A 892 -15.21 -12.41 -27.12
C ASP A 892 -15.18 -13.95 -27.22
N ASP A 893 -14.99 -14.50 -28.43
CA ASP A 893 -14.98 -15.95 -28.65
C ASP A 893 -13.72 -16.64 -28.06
N ILE A 894 -12.68 -15.87 -27.75
CA ILE A 894 -11.41 -16.39 -27.23
C ILE A 894 -11.14 -16.04 -25.76
N ILE A 895 -11.95 -15.17 -25.15
CA ILE A 895 -11.66 -14.68 -23.80
C ILE A 895 -11.70 -15.83 -22.78
N GLY A 896 -10.63 -15.98 -22.01
CA GLY A 896 -10.48 -17.03 -20.99
C GLY A 896 -10.22 -18.44 -21.54
N ARG A 897 -10.01 -18.59 -22.85
CA ARG A 897 -9.73 -19.88 -23.52
C ARG A 897 -8.24 -20.24 -23.44
N THR A 898 -7.75 -20.50 -22.23
CA THR A 898 -6.34 -20.88 -22.00
C THR A 898 -5.95 -22.17 -22.73
N ASP A 899 -6.92 -23.02 -23.09
CA ASP A 899 -6.71 -24.19 -23.94
C ASP A 899 -6.14 -23.84 -25.32
N LEU A 900 -6.36 -22.62 -25.82
CA LEU A 900 -5.79 -22.16 -27.09
C LEU A 900 -4.34 -21.67 -26.97
N ILE A 901 -3.81 -21.51 -25.75
CA ILE A 901 -2.42 -21.12 -25.54
C ILE A 901 -1.51 -22.34 -25.71
N VAL A 902 -0.34 -22.13 -26.30
CA VAL A 902 0.73 -23.12 -26.41
C VAL A 902 2.06 -22.54 -25.94
N ASP A 903 2.85 -23.36 -25.26
CA ASP A 903 4.23 -23.03 -24.92
C ASP A 903 5.15 -23.25 -26.14
N LYS A 904 5.85 -22.20 -26.57
CA LYS A 904 6.80 -22.22 -27.69
C LYS A 904 7.92 -23.24 -27.48
N ARG A 905 8.31 -23.50 -26.22
CA ARG A 905 9.41 -24.42 -25.87
C ARG A 905 9.08 -25.87 -26.18
N THR A 906 7.84 -26.30 -25.90
CA THR A 906 7.39 -27.68 -26.10
C THR A 906 6.81 -27.92 -27.50
N HIS A 907 6.30 -26.89 -28.17
CA HIS A 907 5.68 -27.04 -29.50
C HIS A 907 6.69 -27.33 -30.62
N GLY A 908 7.92 -26.79 -30.53
CA GLY A 908 8.98 -27.04 -31.51
C GLY A 908 9.49 -28.49 -31.54
N THR A 909 9.35 -29.22 -30.42
CA THR A 909 9.76 -30.63 -30.28
C THR A 909 8.71 -31.61 -30.82
N GLN A 910 7.43 -31.23 -30.88
CA GLN A 910 6.37 -32.08 -31.43
C GLN A 910 6.30 -32.05 -32.96
N MET A 911 6.58 -30.91 -33.62
CA MET A 911 6.64 -30.87 -35.09
C MET A 911 7.79 -31.73 -35.65
N THR A 912 8.93 -31.76 -34.96
CA THR A 912 10.10 -32.57 -35.37
C THR A 912 9.88 -34.08 -35.19
N GLN A 913 9.08 -34.52 -34.22
CA GLN A 913 8.70 -35.93 -34.08
C GLN A 913 7.66 -36.38 -35.12
N ILE A 914 6.69 -35.52 -35.48
CA ILE A 914 5.68 -35.84 -36.50
C ILE A 914 6.31 -35.84 -37.92
N GLU A 915 7.28 -34.96 -38.17
CA GLU A 915 8.03 -34.97 -39.44
C GLU A 915 9.04 -36.13 -39.54
N GLN A 916 9.62 -36.59 -38.42
CA GLN A 916 10.46 -37.80 -38.38
C GLN A 916 9.67 -39.11 -38.48
N MET A 917 8.43 -39.16 -38.00
CA MET A 917 7.55 -40.33 -38.20
C MET A 917 7.04 -40.47 -39.65
N ALA A 918 7.22 -39.44 -40.48
CA ALA A 918 6.87 -39.48 -41.91
C ALA A 918 8.02 -39.95 -42.82
N THR A 919 9.24 -40.15 -42.31
CA THR A 919 10.41 -40.49 -43.13
C THR A 919 11.29 -41.64 -42.62
N ASP A 920 10.79 -42.53 -41.74
CA ASP A 920 11.59 -43.66 -41.28
C ASP A 920 10.90 -45.02 -41.48
N GLN A 921 11.00 -45.53 -42.72
CA GLN A 921 10.68 -46.92 -43.06
C GLN A 921 11.93 -47.81 -43.21
N ASN A 922 13.13 -47.35 -42.85
CA ASN A 922 14.34 -48.18 -42.96
C ASN A 922 15.42 -47.77 -41.96
N LEU A 923 15.50 -48.47 -40.82
CA LEU A 923 16.73 -49.13 -40.34
C LEU A 923 16.52 -49.77 -38.96
N LYS A 924 16.61 -51.10 -38.92
CA LYS A 924 16.79 -51.88 -37.67
C LYS A 924 18.27 -51.84 -37.27
N ASN A 925 18.49 -51.78 -35.95
CA ASN A 925 19.74 -52.00 -35.19
C ASN A 925 20.61 -50.75 -34.93
N LEU A 926 20.69 -50.30 -33.66
CA LEU A 926 21.87 -50.45 -32.80
C LEU A 926 21.67 -49.88 -31.37
N HIS A 927 22.14 -50.68 -30.40
CA HIS A 927 22.54 -50.46 -29.00
C HIS A 927 22.27 -49.16 -28.22
N LYS A 928 21.80 -49.39 -26.98
CA LYS A 928 21.88 -48.55 -25.78
C LYS A 928 23.31 -48.03 -25.51
N SER A 929 23.43 -46.72 -25.32
CA SER A 929 24.41 -46.09 -24.43
C SER A 929 23.83 -44.76 -23.90
N PRO A 930 24.06 -44.40 -22.63
CA PRO A 930 23.54 -43.16 -22.06
C PRO A 930 24.39 -42.01 -22.60
N LYS A 931 23.82 -41.19 -23.49
CA LYS A 931 24.47 -39.97 -23.93
C LYS A 931 24.44 -38.96 -22.78
N SER A 932 25.64 -38.61 -22.33
CA SER A 932 25.96 -37.40 -21.57
C SER A 932 25.23 -36.18 -22.15
N VAL A 933 24.31 -35.62 -21.37
CA VAL A 933 23.65 -34.35 -21.70
C VAL A 933 24.62 -33.22 -21.36
N SER A 934 25.41 -32.82 -22.36
CA SER A 934 26.16 -31.57 -22.36
C SER A 934 25.48 -30.62 -23.35
N SER A 935 24.47 -29.89 -22.89
CA SER A 935 23.99 -28.66 -23.53
C SER A 935 23.61 -27.70 -22.41
N ALA A 936 24.17 -26.49 -22.40
CA ALA A 936 23.91 -25.49 -21.37
C ALA A 936 22.40 -25.22 -21.27
N CYS A 937 21.79 -25.61 -20.16
CA CYS A 937 20.39 -25.35 -19.85
C CYS A 937 20.27 -23.94 -19.27
N HIS A 938 19.39 -23.11 -19.85
CA HIS A 938 19.11 -21.78 -19.35
C HIS A 938 18.20 -21.87 -18.11
N LYS A 939 18.26 -20.86 -17.22
CA LYS A 939 17.43 -20.85 -15.98
C LYS A 939 15.93 -20.93 -16.29
N TYR A 940 15.49 -20.30 -17.37
CA TYR A 940 14.09 -20.25 -17.78
C TYR A 940 13.57 -21.55 -18.41
N ASP A 941 14.42 -22.51 -18.75
CA ASP A 941 13.99 -23.84 -19.24
C ASP A 941 13.29 -24.64 -18.14
N LEU A 942 13.52 -24.26 -16.88
CA LEU A 942 12.97 -24.91 -15.68
C LEU A 942 11.56 -24.38 -15.29
N LEU A 943 11.03 -23.40 -16.02
CA LEU A 943 9.71 -22.83 -15.72
C LEU A 943 8.58 -23.79 -16.13
N ASP A 944 7.58 -23.92 -15.25
CA ASP A 944 6.33 -24.65 -15.49
C ASP A 944 5.15 -23.67 -15.58
N PHE A 945 4.40 -23.74 -16.69
CA PHE A 945 3.20 -22.93 -16.91
C PHE A 945 1.89 -23.70 -16.68
N SER A 946 1.93 -24.91 -16.14
CA SER A 946 0.74 -25.74 -15.88
C SER A 946 -0.32 -25.00 -15.04
N HIS A 947 0.09 -24.35 -13.95
CA HIS A 947 -0.78 -23.54 -13.10
C HIS A 947 -1.32 -22.30 -13.82
N LEU A 948 -0.46 -21.61 -14.59
CA LEU A 948 -0.84 -20.42 -15.36
C LEU A 948 -1.89 -20.74 -16.43
N LEU A 949 -1.79 -21.90 -17.09
CA LEU A 949 -2.65 -22.27 -18.22
C LEU A 949 -3.82 -23.17 -17.82
N HIS A 950 -3.96 -23.49 -16.52
CA HIS A 950 -5.04 -24.33 -16.03
C HIS A 950 -6.42 -23.72 -16.34
N LEU A 951 -7.28 -24.53 -16.95
CA LEU A 951 -8.69 -24.21 -17.18
C LEU A 951 -9.55 -24.98 -16.17
N PRO A 952 -10.27 -24.30 -15.26
CA PRO A 952 -11.12 -24.98 -14.28
C PRO A 952 -12.23 -25.80 -14.93
N GLU A 953 -12.59 -26.95 -14.35
CA GLU A 953 -13.67 -27.81 -14.87
C GLU A 953 -15.02 -27.08 -14.97
N GLN A 954 -15.26 -26.14 -14.05
CA GLN A 954 -16.45 -25.27 -13.99
C GLN A 954 -16.63 -24.43 -15.26
N ALA A 955 -15.56 -24.17 -16.03
CA ALA A 955 -15.61 -23.42 -17.27
C ALA A 955 -16.54 -24.07 -18.33
N ALA A 956 -16.86 -25.36 -18.18
CA ALA A 956 -17.79 -26.06 -19.08
C ALA A 956 -19.26 -25.62 -18.92
N TYR A 957 -19.64 -25.06 -17.77
CA TYR A 957 -21.04 -24.69 -17.46
C TYR A 957 -21.19 -23.33 -16.78
N THR A 958 -20.10 -22.67 -16.42
CA THR A 958 -20.07 -21.30 -15.88
C THR A 958 -19.52 -20.34 -16.93
N PRO A 959 -20.05 -19.10 -17.05
CA PRO A 959 -19.48 -18.09 -17.93
C PRO A 959 -17.99 -17.84 -17.66
N ILE A 960 -17.20 -17.73 -18.72
CA ILE A 960 -15.75 -17.45 -18.67
C ILE A 960 -15.41 -15.98 -18.98
N HIS A 961 -16.41 -15.19 -19.36
CA HIS A 961 -16.32 -13.74 -19.57
C HIS A 961 -17.59 -13.05 -19.02
N HIS A 962 -17.64 -11.72 -19.03
CA HIS A 962 -18.79 -10.97 -18.53
C HIS A 962 -20.03 -11.22 -19.41
N THR A 963 -21.16 -11.56 -18.78
CA THR A 963 -22.43 -11.84 -19.45
C THR A 963 -23.64 -11.23 -18.74
N THR A 964 -23.50 -10.79 -17.49
CA THR A 964 -24.59 -10.27 -16.66
C THR A 964 -24.14 -9.05 -15.87
N ASN A 965 -24.94 -7.99 -15.86
CA ASN A 965 -24.65 -6.79 -15.07
C ASN A 965 -24.89 -7.02 -13.57
N GLN A 966 -24.20 -6.25 -12.73
CA GLN A 966 -24.40 -6.25 -11.28
C GLN A 966 -25.74 -5.65 -10.87
N VAL A 967 -26.30 -6.16 -9.76
CA VAL A 967 -27.43 -5.55 -9.05
C VAL A 967 -26.90 -4.82 -7.82
N HIS A 968 -26.97 -3.50 -7.86
CA HIS A 968 -26.35 -2.59 -6.88
C HIS A 968 -27.25 -2.26 -5.67
N GLN A 969 -28.52 -2.68 -5.69
CA GLN A 969 -29.49 -2.47 -4.59
C GLN A 969 -29.73 -0.98 -4.24
N ILE A 970 -29.79 -0.13 -5.26
CA ILE A 970 -29.98 1.31 -5.12
C ILE A 970 -31.42 1.76 -5.43
N GLU A 971 -32.32 0.85 -5.80
CA GLU A 971 -33.67 1.21 -6.25
C GLU A 971 -34.58 1.70 -5.11
N ASN A 972 -34.32 1.23 -3.89
CA ASN A 972 -35.18 1.48 -2.72
C ASN A 972 -34.45 2.24 -1.59
N VAL A 973 -33.41 3.00 -1.93
CA VAL A 973 -32.68 3.80 -0.93
C VAL A 973 -33.46 5.05 -0.56
N LYS A 974 -33.24 5.58 0.66
CA LYS A 974 -33.93 6.76 1.18
C LYS A 974 -33.93 7.98 0.23
N ASP A 975 -32.84 8.15 -0.52
CA ASP A 975 -32.68 9.27 -1.44
C ASP A 975 -33.71 9.28 -2.57
N THR A 976 -34.28 8.15 -2.98
CA THR A 976 -35.30 8.12 -4.04
C THR A 976 -36.56 8.86 -3.60
N ASP A 977 -36.99 8.65 -2.35
CA ASP A 977 -38.09 9.38 -1.72
C ASP A 977 -37.75 10.86 -1.50
N ILE A 978 -36.53 11.14 -1.05
CA ILE A 978 -36.08 12.53 -0.83
C ILE A 978 -36.09 13.31 -2.14
N ILE A 979 -35.55 12.75 -3.22
CA ILE A 979 -35.53 13.39 -4.55
C ILE A 979 -36.95 13.63 -5.05
N LEU A 980 -37.86 12.67 -4.84
CA LEU A 980 -39.27 12.82 -5.23
C LEU A 980 -39.93 14.02 -4.54
N HIS A 981 -39.73 14.18 -3.23
CA HIS A 981 -40.29 15.28 -2.46
C HIS A 981 -39.51 16.61 -2.61
N ALA A 982 -38.24 16.55 -3.00
CA ALA A 982 -37.39 17.72 -3.21
C ALA A 982 -37.45 18.30 -4.63
N LYS A 983 -38.33 17.82 -5.52
CA LYS A 983 -38.44 18.31 -6.91
C LYS A 983 -38.57 19.84 -7.01
N GLY A 984 -39.34 20.47 -6.13
CA GLY A 984 -39.49 21.94 -6.09
C GLY A 984 -38.14 22.66 -5.93
N ALA A 985 -37.28 22.15 -5.04
CA ALA A 985 -35.94 22.66 -4.81
C ALA A 985 -35.00 22.36 -5.99
N ILE A 986 -35.03 21.13 -6.50
CA ILE A 986 -34.08 20.68 -7.54
C ILE A 986 -34.38 21.29 -8.92
N GLU A 987 -35.65 21.49 -9.27
CA GLU A 987 -36.04 21.96 -10.61
C GLU A 987 -36.24 23.47 -10.66
N PHE A 988 -36.74 24.07 -9.58
CA PHE A 988 -37.15 25.48 -9.54
C PHE A 988 -36.40 26.31 -8.50
N GLN A 989 -35.42 25.73 -7.79
CA GLN A 989 -34.65 26.41 -6.74
C GLN A 989 -35.55 27.04 -5.64
N GLN A 990 -36.69 26.39 -5.36
CA GLN A 990 -37.62 26.81 -4.31
C GLN A 990 -37.20 26.26 -2.94
N GLU A 991 -37.46 27.04 -1.89
CA GLU A 991 -37.24 26.57 -0.52
C GLU A 991 -38.17 25.41 -0.17
N VAL A 992 -37.59 24.28 0.24
CA VAL A 992 -38.32 23.06 0.65
C VAL A 992 -37.79 22.59 2.00
N SER A 993 -38.72 22.22 2.90
CA SER A 993 -38.41 21.61 4.20
C SER A 993 -39.02 20.22 4.30
N LEU A 994 -38.23 19.22 4.71
CA LEU A 994 -38.65 17.82 4.82
C LEU A 994 -38.28 17.23 6.20
N ASP A 995 -39.05 16.25 6.65
CA ASP A 995 -38.84 15.51 7.91
C ASP A 995 -38.88 14.00 7.65
N TYR A 996 -37.86 13.26 8.12
CA TYR A 996 -37.74 11.80 7.96
C TYR A 996 -37.31 11.10 9.24
N ALA A 997 -37.76 9.86 9.43
CA ALA A 997 -37.11 8.92 10.35
C ALA A 997 -35.90 8.27 9.65
N ILE A 998 -34.83 7.95 10.38
CA ILE A 998 -33.63 7.30 9.84
C ILE A 998 -33.17 6.14 10.72
N ALA A 999 -32.73 5.05 10.09
CA ALA A 999 -32.18 3.86 10.74
C ALA A 999 -30.76 3.57 10.24
N ASN A 1000 -29.99 2.74 10.97
CA ASN A 1000 -28.60 2.45 10.60
C ASN A 1000 -28.47 1.73 9.23
N THR A 1001 -29.54 1.10 8.77
CA THR A 1001 -29.64 0.50 7.43
C THR A 1001 -29.76 1.53 6.32
N ASP A 1002 -30.19 2.77 6.62
CA ASP A 1002 -30.27 3.88 5.68
C ASP A 1002 -28.86 4.47 5.47
N ARG A 1003 -28.15 3.95 4.46
CA ARG A 1003 -26.75 4.29 4.16
C ARG A 1003 -26.65 5.30 3.03
N SER A 1004 -25.58 6.08 3.02
CA SER A 1004 -25.24 7.04 1.95
C SER A 1004 -26.32 8.09 1.66
N VAL A 1005 -27.19 8.39 2.64
CA VAL A 1005 -28.28 9.35 2.50
C VAL A 1005 -27.71 10.72 2.13
N GLY A 1006 -28.23 11.31 1.06
CA GLY A 1006 -27.79 12.57 0.46
C GLY A 1006 -26.88 12.42 -0.76
N ALA A 1007 -26.26 11.25 -0.98
CA ALA A 1007 -25.30 11.06 -2.07
C ALA A 1007 -25.98 11.11 -3.45
N MET A 1008 -27.11 10.42 -3.62
CA MET A 1008 -27.84 10.40 -4.90
C MET A 1008 -28.53 11.74 -5.17
N LEU A 1009 -29.11 12.35 -4.12
CA LEU A 1009 -29.64 13.71 -4.19
C LEU A 1009 -28.59 14.70 -4.70
N SER A 1010 -27.37 14.62 -4.13
CA SER A 1010 -26.28 15.53 -4.48
C SER A 1010 -25.77 15.29 -5.90
N GLY A 1011 -25.71 14.03 -6.34
CA GLY A 1011 -25.43 13.69 -7.73
C GLY A 1011 -26.41 14.34 -8.69
N GLU A 1012 -27.71 14.35 -8.35
CA GLU A 1012 -28.74 14.92 -9.21
C GLU A 1012 -28.70 16.45 -9.27
N ILE A 1013 -28.35 17.11 -8.15
CA ILE A 1013 -28.08 18.54 -8.09
C ILE A 1013 -26.83 18.90 -8.91
N ALA A 1014 -25.74 18.16 -8.72
CA ALA A 1014 -24.47 18.44 -9.39
C ALA A 1014 -24.53 18.25 -10.91
N LYS A 1015 -25.32 17.28 -11.40
CA LYS A 1015 -25.57 17.14 -12.86
C LYS A 1015 -26.22 18.37 -13.48
N ARG A 1016 -27.03 19.11 -12.72
CA ARG A 1016 -27.77 20.29 -13.20
C ARG A 1016 -26.98 21.57 -13.03
N TYR A 1017 -26.29 21.73 -11.90
CA TYR A 1017 -25.72 23.01 -11.47
C TYR A 1017 -24.20 22.98 -11.23
N GLY A 1018 -23.54 21.83 -11.45
CA GLY A 1018 -22.12 21.63 -11.13
C GLY A 1018 -21.83 21.86 -9.65
N ASN A 1019 -20.61 22.25 -9.32
CA ASN A 1019 -20.20 22.57 -7.94
C ASN A 1019 -20.89 23.82 -7.37
N THR A 1020 -21.53 24.66 -8.20
CA THR A 1020 -22.31 25.82 -7.70
C THR A 1020 -23.51 25.36 -6.88
N GLY A 1021 -24.11 24.21 -7.23
CA GLY A 1021 -25.25 23.64 -6.52
C GLY A 1021 -26.49 24.53 -6.50
N LEU A 1022 -27.28 24.42 -5.43
CA LEU A 1022 -28.47 25.24 -5.20
C LEU A 1022 -28.11 26.51 -4.40
N PRO A 1023 -28.92 27.57 -4.47
CA PRO A 1023 -28.81 28.69 -3.53
C PRO A 1023 -28.82 28.24 -2.07
N ASP A 1024 -28.16 28.98 -1.18
CA ASP A 1024 -28.13 28.61 0.23
C ASP A 1024 -29.55 28.55 0.83
N HIS A 1025 -29.78 27.65 1.78
CA HIS A 1025 -31.09 27.39 2.41
C HIS A 1025 -32.22 26.87 1.50
N THR A 1026 -31.93 26.43 0.27
CA THR A 1026 -32.97 25.92 -0.65
C THR A 1026 -33.60 24.60 -0.16
N LEU A 1027 -32.82 23.67 0.41
CA LEU A 1027 -33.35 22.38 0.85
C LEU A 1027 -32.93 22.06 2.29
N ASN A 1028 -33.90 22.01 3.20
CA ASN A 1028 -33.69 21.75 4.62
C ASN A 1028 -34.33 20.41 5.00
N ILE A 1029 -33.53 19.42 5.41
CA ILE A 1029 -34.02 18.09 5.76
C ILE A 1029 -33.68 17.75 7.21
N LYS A 1030 -34.70 17.42 7.99
CA LYS A 1030 -34.56 16.96 9.37
C LYS A 1030 -34.71 15.45 9.44
N PHE A 1031 -33.83 14.82 10.20
CA PHE A 1031 -33.80 13.39 10.43
C PHE A 1031 -33.90 13.09 11.92
N LYS A 1032 -34.58 12.00 12.27
CA LYS A 1032 -34.68 11.49 13.65
C LYS A 1032 -34.34 10.01 13.68
N GLY A 1033 -33.37 9.63 14.52
CA GLY A 1033 -32.94 8.24 14.70
C GLY A 1033 -31.42 8.05 14.52
N SER A 1034 -31.01 6.87 14.09
CA SER A 1034 -29.59 6.53 13.94
C SER A 1034 -29.24 6.46 12.46
N ALA A 1035 -28.33 7.28 11.96
CA ALA A 1035 -27.94 7.25 10.57
C ALA A 1035 -26.91 6.14 10.29
N GLY A 1036 -27.08 5.45 9.16
CA GLY A 1036 -26.10 4.50 8.66
C GLY A 1036 -24.78 5.12 8.22
N GLN A 1037 -23.90 4.29 7.70
CA GLN A 1037 -22.62 4.70 7.14
C GLN A 1037 -22.80 5.75 6.03
N SER A 1038 -21.85 6.69 5.94
CA SER A 1038 -21.79 7.69 4.86
C SER A 1038 -22.98 8.67 4.83
N PHE A 1039 -23.58 8.99 5.98
CA PHE A 1039 -24.63 10.01 6.07
C PHE A 1039 -24.14 11.39 5.60
N GLY A 1040 -24.83 11.98 4.62
CA GLY A 1040 -24.43 13.25 4.01
C GLY A 1040 -23.17 13.15 3.14
N ALA A 1041 -22.86 11.96 2.60
CA ALA A 1041 -21.75 11.81 1.67
C ALA A 1041 -21.96 12.66 0.40
N PHE A 1042 -20.91 13.37 -0.01
CA PHE A 1042 -20.88 14.24 -1.19
C PHE A 1042 -21.95 15.33 -1.22
N LEU A 1043 -22.45 15.74 -0.04
CA LEU A 1043 -23.61 16.64 0.07
C LEU A 1043 -23.37 17.95 -0.69
N ALA A 1044 -24.27 18.25 -1.63
CA ALA A 1044 -24.17 19.40 -2.54
C ALA A 1044 -24.52 20.73 -1.86
N HIS A 1045 -24.06 21.83 -2.45
CA HIS A 1045 -24.39 23.18 -2.00
C HIS A 1045 -25.89 23.47 -2.01
N GLY A 1046 -26.35 24.17 -0.97
CA GLY A 1046 -27.77 24.52 -0.73
C GLY A 1046 -28.61 23.43 -0.06
N VAL A 1047 -28.02 22.27 0.29
CA VAL A 1047 -28.68 21.18 1.05
C VAL A 1047 -28.21 21.15 2.50
N HIS A 1048 -29.15 21.26 3.43
CA HIS A 1048 -28.88 21.32 4.87
C HIS A 1048 -29.53 20.13 5.58
N PHE A 1049 -28.72 19.29 6.21
CA PHE A 1049 -29.17 18.15 7.01
C PHE A 1049 -29.09 18.48 8.49
N ARG A 1050 -30.17 18.17 9.21
CA ARG A 1050 -30.23 18.22 10.67
C ARG A 1050 -30.62 16.87 11.23
N LEU A 1051 -29.73 16.21 11.95
CA LEU A 1051 -29.95 14.90 12.54
C LEU A 1051 -30.08 15.02 14.06
N GLU A 1052 -31.28 14.72 14.55
CA GLU A 1052 -31.56 14.52 15.98
C GLU A 1052 -31.40 13.03 16.29
N GLY A 1053 -30.27 12.65 16.89
CA GLY A 1053 -29.90 11.25 17.07
C GLY A 1053 -28.39 11.03 17.08
N GLU A 1054 -27.94 10.05 16.29
CA GLU A 1054 -26.53 9.63 16.17
C GLU A 1054 -26.22 9.16 14.74
N ALA A 1055 -24.93 9.08 14.40
CA ALA A 1055 -24.48 8.63 13.08
C ALA A 1055 -23.33 7.62 13.20
N ASN A 1056 -23.24 6.71 12.23
CA ASN A 1056 -22.09 5.82 12.07
C ASN A 1056 -20.92 6.53 11.38
N ASP A 1057 -19.96 5.75 10.86
CA ASP A 1057 -18.74 6.22 10.21
C ASP A 1057 -19.04 7.01 8.93
N TYR A 1058 -18.04 7.80 8.52
CA TYR A 1058 -18.04 8.52 7.25
C TYR A 1058 -19.10 9.63 7.10
N LEU A 1059 -19.67 10.16 8.19
CA LEU A 1059 -20.54 11.33 8.10
C LEU A 1059 -19.82 12.48 7.38
N GLY A 1060 -20.48 13.04 6.37
CA GLY A 1060 -19.93 14.12 5.53
C GLY A 1060 -18.72 13.71 4.68
N LYS A 1061 -18.55 12.43 4.36
CA LYS A 1061 -17.50 11.96 3.44
C LYS A 1061 -17.57 12.69 2.10
N GLY A 1062 -16.46 13.25 1.64
CA GLY A 1062 -16.40 14.00 0.38
C GLY A 1062 -17.32 15.22 0.31
N LEU A 1063 -17.67 15.82 1.46
CA LEU A 1063 -18.59 16.97 1.53
C LEU A 1063 -18.19 18.07 0.54
N SER A 1064 -19.15 18.47 -0.30
CA SER A 1064 -18.94 19.30 -1.49
C SER A 1064 -19.93 20.46 -1.56
N GLY A 1065 -20.26 21.06 -0.41
CA GLY A 1065 -21.12 22.25 -0.38
C GLY A 1065 -22.27 22.23 0.64
N GLY A 1066 -22.68 21.07 1.15
CA GLY A 1066 -23.82 20.95 2.06
C GLY A 1066 -23.47 21.26 3.52
N ARG A 1067 -24.49 21.55 4.35
CA ARG A 1067 -24.35 21.76 5.80
C ARG A 1067 -24.92 20.57 6.57
N ILE A 1068 -24.22 20.10 7.59
CA ILE A 1068 -24.69 19.02 8.46
C ILE A 1068 -24.68 19.50 9.92
N SER A 1069 -25.79 19.32 10.63
CA SER A 1069 -25.89 19.53 12.08
C SER A 1069 -26.36 18.25 12.75
N LEU A 1070 -25.65 17.83 13.81
CA LEU A 1070 -25.93 16.61 14.55
C LEU A 1070 -26.02 16.94 16.04
N MET A 1071 -27.12 16.52 16.67
CA MET A 1071 -27.34 16.68 18.10
C MET A 1071 -28.03 15.45 18.70
N PRO A 1072 -27.84 15.17 20.00
CA PRO A 1072 -28.55 14.11 20.69
C PRO A 1072 -30.08 14.33 20.65
N PRO A 1073 -30.88 13.26 20.80
CA PRO A 1073 -32.32 13.38 20.98
C PRO A 1073 -32.69 14.31 22.13
N VAL A 1074 -33.77 15.08 22.01
CA VAL A 1074 -34.19 16.09 23.01
C VAL A 1074 -34.38 15.53 24.42
N ARG A 1075 -34.73 14.24 24.55
CA ARG A 1075 -34.94 13.56 25.84
C ARG A 1075 -33.69 12.90 26.43
N SER A 1076 -32.53 13.09 25.80
CA SER A 1076 -31.27 12.53 26.29
C SER A 1076 -30.91 13.13 27.65
N THR A 1077 -30.53 12.28 28.61
CA THR A 1077 -30.12 12.73 29.94
C THR A 1077 -28.61 12.73 30.17
N PHE A 1078 -27.85 12.13 29.24
CA PHE A 1078 -26.39 12.15 29.28
C PHE A 1078 -25.83 13.50 28.82
N VAL A 1079 -24.63 13.82 29.26
CA VAL A 1079 -23.91 15.06 28.89
C VAL A 1079 -23.29 14.87 27.50
N ALA A 1080 -23.69 15.68 26.53
CA ALA A 1080 -23.34 15.47 25.12
C ALA A 1080 -21.83 15.49 24.88
N GLU A 1081 -21.12 16.45 25.48
CA GLU A 1081 -19.66 16.62 25.38
C GLU A 1081 -18.84 15.48 26.00
N ASP A 1082 -19.49 14.56 26.73
CA ASP A 1082 -18.87 13.34 27.29
C ASP A 1082 -19.14 12.07 26.48
N ASN A 1083 -20.08 12.12 25.53
CA ASN A 1083 -20.62 10.92 24.87
C ASN A 1083 -20.33 10.90 23.38
N THR A 1084 -20.07 9.71 22.84
CA THR A 1084 -19.83 9.54 21.40
C THR A 1084 -21.16 9.45 20.65
N ILE A 1085 -21.34 10.32 19.65
CA ILE A 1085 -22.57 10.40 18.84
C ILE A 1085 -22.33 10.27 17.34
N ALA A 1086 -21.06 10.23 16.90
CA ALA A 1086 -20.72 9.97 15.51
C ALA A 1086 -19.52 9.04 15.34
N GLY A 1087 -19.43 8.47 14.13
CA GLY A 1087 -18.44 7.54 13.61
C GLY A 1087 -16.96 7.94 13.63
N ASN A 1088 -16.16 7.12 12.94
CA ASN A 1088 -14.78 7.34 12.52
C ASN A 1088 -14.72 7.97 11.11
N THR A 1089 -13.56 8.53 10.75
CA THR A 1089 -13.25 9.03 9.39
C THR A 1089 -14.31 10.00 8.85
N LEU A 1090 -14.83 10.84 9.74
CA LEU A 1090 -15.77 11.91 9.40
C LEU A 1090 -15.09 12.97 8.55
N LEU A 1091 -15.84 13.53 7.60
CA LEU A 1091 -15.38 14.59 6.71
C LEU A 1091 -14.13 14.24 5.90
N TYR A 1092 -13.96 12.95 5.61
CA TYR A 1092 -12.87 12.48 4.76
C TYR A 1092 -12.90 13.20 3.41
N VAL A 1093 -11.93 14.11 3.23
CA VAL A 1093 -11.73 14.93 2.02
C VAL A 1093 -12.89 15.86 1.72
N ALA A 1094 -13.49 16.41 2.78
CA ALA A 1094 -14.41 17.52 2.63
C ALA A 1094 -13.70 18.73 1.98
N THR A 1095 -14.31 19.31 0.95
CA THR A 1095 -13.72 20.40 0.15
C THR A 1095 -14.32 21.75 0.50
N SER A 1096 -15.56 21.81 0.97
CA SER A 1096 -16.22 23.06 1.35
C SER A 1096 -17.42 22.85 2.29
N VAL A 1097 -17.77 23.92 3.03
CA VAL A 1097 -18.99 24.10 3.87
C VAL A 1097 -18.86 23.55 5.30
N GLU A 1098 -19.95 23.51 6.08
CA GLU A 1098 -19.97 23.57 7.55
C GLU A 1098 -20.60 22.32 8.18
N VAL A 1099 -19.96 21.77 9.22
CA VAL A 1099 -20.48 20.67 10.03
C VAL A 1099 -20.42 21.01 11.52
N TYR A 1100 -21.51 20.78 12.24
CA TYR A 1100 -21.65 21.10 13.67
C TYR A 1100 -22.15 19.88 14.43
N ILE A 1101 -21.37 19.41 15.40
CA ILE A 1101 -21.63 18.13 16.10
C ILE A 1101 -21.63 18.37 17.62
N ASN A 1102 -22.80 18.27 18.24
CA ASN A 1102 -22.99 18.41 19.69
C ASN A 1102 -22.72 17.07 20.40
N GLY A 1103 -21.43 16.73 20.51
CA GLY A 1103 -20.93 15.55 21.21
C GLY A 1103 -19.59 15.06 20.64
N ARG A 1104 -19.11 13.90 21.12
CA ARG A 1104 -17.83 13.32 20.70
C ARG A 1104 -17.95 12.48 19.44
N VAL A 1105 -16.84 12.37 18.71
CA VAL A 1105 -16.71 11.55 17.52
C VAL A 1105 -15.50 10.62 17.61
N GLY A 1106 -15.44 9.65 16.69
CA GLY A 1106 -14.42 8.63 16.59
C GLY A 1106 -13.05 9.11 16.12
N GLU A 1107 -12.28 8.15 15.62
CA GLU A 1107 -10.92 8.32 15.12
C GLU A 1107 -10.90 9.02 13.75
N ARG A 1108 -9.78 9.67 13.39
CA ARG A 1108 -9.54 10.27 12.06
C ARG A 1108 -10.57 11.32 11.64
N PHE A 1109 -11.05 12.12 12.59
CA PHE A 1109 -11.91 13.25 12.30
C PHE A 1109 -11.22 14.28 11.40
N CYS A 1110 -11.88 14.71 10.32
CA CYS A 1110 -11.32 15.65 9.33
C CYS A 1110 -10.05 15.15 8.63
N VAL A 1111 -9.86 13.84 8.50
CA VAL A 1111 -8.75 13.30 7.72
C VAL A 1111 -8.80 13.79 6.27
N ARG A 1112 -7.67 14.30 5.74
CA ARG A 1112 -7.58 14.93 4.42
C ARG A 1112 -8.58 16.08 4.16
N ASN A 1113 -9.13 16.73 5.21
CA ASN A 1113 -9.99 17.90 5.02
C ASN A 1113 -9.24 18.98 4.22
N SER A 1114 -9.87 19.45 3.16
CA SER A 1114 -9.27 20.34 2.16
C SER A 1114 -9.96 21.71 2.10
N GLY A 1115 -11.00 21.95 2.91
CA GLY A 1115 -11.67 23.25 2.92
C GLY A 1115 -12.93 23.37 3.78
N ALA A 1116 -13.41 22.29 4.40
CA ALA A 1116 -14.60 22.35 5.25
C ALA A 1116 -14.32 22.96 6.63
N ILE A 1117 -15.39 23.52 7.19
CA ILE A 1117 -15.48 24.06 8.54
C ILE A 1117 -16.17 23.01 9.42
N ALA A 1118 -15.58 22.69 10.55
CA ALA A 1118 -16.16 21.73 11.49
C ALA A 1118 -16.04 22.21 12.94
N VAL A 1119 -17.11 22.08 13.71
CA VAL A 1119 -17.11 22.29 15.17
C VAL A 1119 -17.64 21.04 15.85
N VAL A 1120 -16.88 20.52 16.83
CA VAL A 1120 -17.15 19.25 17.52
C VAL A 1120 -16.74 19.33 18.99
N GLU A 1121 -17.33 18.51 19.86
CA GLU A 1121 -17.13 18.59 21.32
C GLU A 1121 -16.17 17.53 21.88
N GLY A 1122 -15.50 16.80 20.98
CA GLY A 1122 -14.39 15.91 21.30
C GLY A 1122 -14.12 14.93 20.17
N VAL A 1123 -12.87 14.50 20.04
CA VAL A 1123 -12.39 13.70 18.90
C VAL A 1123 -11.48 12.57 19.38
N GLY A 1124 -11.39 11.50 18.59
CA GLY A 1124 -10.37 10.46 18.76
C GLY A 1124 -8.98 10.88 18.29
N ASP A 1125 -8.12 9.87 18.16
CA ASP A 1125 -6.79 9.92 17.60
C ASP A 1125 -6.84 10.33 16.12
N HIS A 1126 -5.72 10.85 15.61
CA HIS A 1126 -5.52 11.23 14.21
C HIS A 1126 -6.48 12.33 13.71
N CYS A 1127 -7.00 13.17 14.61
CA CYS A 1127 -7.79 14.33 14.18
C CYS A 1127 -6.95 15.29 13.32
N CYS A 1128 -7.54 15.79 12.22
CA CYS A 1128 -6.89 16.64 11.22
C CYS A 1128 -5.69 16.01 10.52
N GLU A 1129 -5.57 14.67 10.56
CA GLU A 1129 -4.52 13.96 9.84
C GLU A 1129 -4.60 14.28 8.34
N TYR A 1130 -3.46 14.62 7.73
CA TYR A 1130 -3.40 15.04 6.32
C TYR A 1130 -4.29 16.26 5.98
N MET A 1131 -4.72 17.11 6.91
CA MET A 1131 -5.52 18.27 6.53
C MET A 1131 -4.72 19.25 5.63
N THR A 1132 -5.32 19.71 4.54
CA THR A 1132 -4.74 20.65 3.54
C THR A 1132 -5.45 21.99 3.49
N GLY A 1133 -6.63 22.11 4.12
CA GLY A 1133 -7.41 23.33 4.18
C GLY A 1133 -8.62 23.19 5.09
N GLY A 1134 -9.31 24.29 5.37
CA GLY A 1134 -10.50 24.31 6.22
C GLY A 1134 -10.25 24.85 7.63
N ARG A 1135 -11.29 24.84 8.46
CA ARG A 1135 -11.24 25.26 9.88
C ARG A 1135 -11.84 24.17 10.76
N VAL A 1136 -11.11 23.74 11.78
CA VAL A 1136 -11.61 22.73 12.73
C VAL A 1136 -11.57 23.28 14.14
N VAL A 1137 -12.68 23.21 14.87
CA VAL A 1137 -12.79 23.62 16.27
C VAL A 1137 -13.17 22.41 17.10
N VAL A 1138 -12.34 22.10 18.10
CA VAL A 1138 -12.60 21.03 19.07
C VAL A 1138 -12.82 21.64 20.45
N LEU A 1139 -14.06 21.53 20.94
CA LEU A 1139 -14.53 22.08 22.22
C LEU A 1139 -14.37 21.09 23.38
N GLY A 1140 -13.46 20.12 23.27
CA GLY A 1140 -13.29 19.08 24.30
C GLY A 1140 -12.04 18.24 24.10
N ARG A 1141 -12.03 17.03 24.66
CA ARG A 1141 -10.87 16.14 24.64
C ARG A 1141 -10.48 15.72 23.22
N THR A 1142 -9.17 15.62 22.98
CA THR A 1142 -8.56 15.14 21.74
C THR A 1142 -7.87 13.80 21.97
N GLY A 1143 -7.79 12.96 20.94
CA GLY A 1143 -6.89 11.81 20.93
C GLY A 1143 -5.47 12.16 20.48
N ARG A 1144 -4.64 11.13 20.38
CA ARG A 1144 -3.21 11.18 20.04
C ARG A 1144 -3.00 11.52 18.56
N ASN A 1145 -1.78 11.93 18.22
CA ASN A 1145 -1.34 12.15 16.84
C ASN A 1145 -2.16 13.20 16.09
N PHE A 1146 -2.68 14.19 16.82
CA PHE A 1146 -3.42 15.30 16.23
C PHE A 1146 -2.55 16.03 15.20
N ALA A 1147 -3.13 16.42 14.06
CA ALA A 1147 -2.47 17.16 12.96
C ALA A 1147 -1.28 16.44 12.28
N ALA A 1148 -1.16 15.11 12.40
CA ALA A 1148 -0.12 14.37 11.69
C ALA A 1148 -0.25 14.55 10.17
N GLY A 1149 0.83 15.03 9.52
CA GLY A 1149 0.81 15.33 8.08
C GLY A 1149 -0.09 16.50 7.67
N MET A 1150 -0.59 17.31 8.62
CA MET A 1150 -1.37 18.51 8.34
C MET A 1150 -0.48 19.55 7.66
N SER A 1151 -0.76 19.84 6.39
CA SER A 1151 0.02 20.77 5.58
C SER A 1151 -0.69 22.08 5.31
N GLY A 1152 -2.01 22.18 5.57
CA GLY A 1152 -2.79 23.40 5.40
C GLY A 1152 -4.06 23.46 6.23
N GLY A 1153 -4.63 24.66 6.36
CA GLY A 1153 -5.80 24.95 7.20
C GLY A 1153 -5.44 25.37 8.62
N VAL A 1154 -6.45 25.59 9.45
CA VAL A 1154 -6.30 26.03 10.85
C VAL A 1154 -7.17 25.17 11.75
N ALA A 1155 -6.64 24.74 12.89
CA ALA A 1155 -7.43 24.10 13.94
C ALA A 1155 -7.36 24.88 15.26
N TYR A 1156 -8.42 24.78 16.04
CA TYR A 1156 -8.56 25.38 17.36
C TYR A 1156 -8.96 24.29 18.36
N VAL A 1157 -8.26 24.20 19.48
CA VAL A 1157 -8.53 23.20 20.52
C VAL A 1157 -8.70 23.91 21.85
N TRP A 1158 -9.80 23.60 22.55
CA TRP A 1158 -10.00 24.06 23.92
C TRP A 1158 -9.13 23.24 24.88
N ASN A 1159 -7.98 23.78 25.28
CA ASN A 1159 -6.97 23.09 26.08
C ASN A 1159 -7.13 23.37 27.58
N LYS A 1160 -8.25 22.92 28.16
CA LYS A 1160 -8.56 23.15 29.58
C LYS A 1160 -7.53 22.57 30.55
N ALA A 1161 -6.87 21.47 30.19
CA ALA A 1161 -5.92 20.77 31.06
C ALA A 1161 -4.46 21.24 30.90
N GLY A 1162 -4.15 22.01 29.84
CA GLY A 1162 -2.80 22.51 29.59
C GLY A 1162 -1.83 21.47 29.03
N ASP A 1163 -2.31 20.35 28.50
CA ASP A 1163 -1.50 19.17 28.09
C ASP A 1163 -1.64 18.79 26.60
N PHE A 1164 -2.31 19.62 25.79
CA PHE A 1164 -2.56 19.34 24.37
C PHE A 1164 -1.28 19.13 23.53
N ASP A 1165 -0.17 19.77 23.86
CA ASP A 1165 1.10 19.63 23.15
C ASP A 1165 1.59 18.18 23.12
N TYR A 1166 1.28 17.40 24.15
CA TYR A 1166 1.57 15.98 24.23
C TYR A 1166 0.80 15.14 23.20
N TYR A 1167 -0.43 15.54 22.86
CA TYR A 1167 -1.29 14.82 21.91
C TYR A 1167 -1.07 15.25 20.45
N CYS A 1168 -0.36 16.36 20.23
CA CYS A 1168 -0.14 16.94 18.91
C CYS A 1168 1.13 16.42 18.22
N ASN A 1169 1.03 16.08 16.94
CA ASN A 1169 2.18 15.75 16.12
C ASN A 1169 2.84 17.03 15.59
N MET A 1170 3.92 17.42 16.25
CA MET A 1170 4.67 18.67 15.97
C MET A 1170 5.59 18.62 14.74
N GLU A 1171 5.53 17.60 13.88
CA GLU A 1171 6.45 17.48 12.74
C GLU A 1171 6.25 18.59 11.69
N MET A 1172 5.00 19.03 11.47
CA MET A 1172 4.64 19.98 10.40
C MET A 1172 3.88 21.21 10.88
N VAL A 1173 3.50 21.26 12.15
CA VAL A 1173 2.65 22.31 12.73
C VAL A 1173 3.34 23.01 13.89
N GLU A 1174 2.86 24.22 14.18
CA GLU A 1174 3.19 24.98 15.37
C GLU A 1174 1.92 25.28 16.18
N LEU A 1175 2.10 25.48 17.49
CA LEU A 1175 1.06 25.83 18.43
C LEU A 1175 1.21 27.30 18.83
N SER A 1176 0.12 28.05 18.85
CA SER A 1176 0.09 29.44 19.30
C SER A 1176 -1.14 29.74 20.13
N LEU A 1177 -0.99 30.66 21.09
CA LEU A 1177 -2.13 31.24 21.81
C LEU A 1177 -2.91 32.19 20.89
N ILE A 1178 -4.19 32.38 21.17
CA ILE A 1178 -5.05 33.27 20.40
C ILE A 1178 -4.93 34.71 20.93
N GLU A 1179 -3.95 35.46 20.43
CA GLU A 1179 -3.72 36.84 20.86
C GLU A 1179 -4.44 37.87 19.97
N ASP A 1180 -4.49 37.61 18.66
CA ASP A 1180 -4.96 38.59 17.70
C ASP A 1180 -6.50 38.70 17.67
N SER A 1181 -6.99 39.93 17.52
CA SER A 1181 -8.42 40.21 17.57
C SER A 1181 -9.23 39.60 16.41
N THR A 1182 -8.56 39.26 15.29
CA THR A 1182 -9.22 38.72 14.09
C THR A 1182 -9.56 37.25 14.31
N THR A 1183 -8.57 36.47 14.76
CA THR A 1183 -8.71 35.06 15.11
C THR A 1183 -9.68 34.87 16.27
N ARG A 1184 -9.64 35.74 17.30
CA ARG A 1184 -10.63 35.72 18.40
C ARG A 1184 -12.07 35.87 17.88
N LYS A 1185 -12.29 36.79 16.93
CA LYS A 1185 -13.62 37.00 16.32
C LYS A 1185 -14.04 35.82 15.44
N GLU A 1186 -13.12 35.23 14.68
CA GLU A 1186 -13.40 34.03 13.87
C GLU A 1186 -13.85 32.88 14.76
N LEU A 1187 -13.08 32.57 15.82
CA LEU A 1187 -13.42 31.47 16.73
C LEU A 1187 -14.75 31.70 17.46
N HIS A 1188 -15.00 32.93 17.94
CA HIS A 1188 -16.27 33.29 18.55
C HIS A 1188 -17.45 33.02 17.59
N GLU A 1189 -17.33 33.41 16.33
CA GLU A 1189 -18.36 33.20 15.32
C GLU A 1189 -18.59 31.70 15.01
N LEU A 1190 -17.53 30.90 14.96
CA LEU A 1190 -17.64 29.45 14.77
C LEU A 1190 -18.40 28.78 15.92
N ILE A 1191 -18.12 29.16 17.16
CA ILE A 1191 -18.81 28.64 18.35
C ILE A 1191 -20.26 29.16 18.42
N ARG A 1192 -20.50 30.42 18.03
CA ARG A 1192 -21.86 30.98 17.93
C ARG A 1192 -22.72 30.21 16.93
N LYS A 1193 -22.16 29.87 15.76
CA LYS A 1193 -22.85 29.04 14.77
C LYS A 1193 -23.09 27.62 15.28
N HIS A 1194 -22.11 27.03 15.98
CA HIS A 1194 -22.29 25.73 16.62
C HIS A 1194 -23.47 25.73 17.59
N TYR A 1195 -23.56 26.74 18.46
CA TYR A 1195 -24.72 26.93 19.34
C TYR A 1195 -26.04 27.10 18.55
N HIS A 1196 -26.03 27.93 17.51
CA HIS A 1196 -27.22 28.19 16.70
C HIS A 1196 -27.78 26.93 16.02
N TYR A 1197 -26.92 26.10 15.44
CA TYR A 1197 -27.36 24.91 14.70
C TYR A 1197 -27.62 23.70 15.58
N THR A 1198 -26.94 23.58 16.73
CA THR A 1198 -27.01 22.38 17.57
C THR A 1198 -27.74 22.55 18.89
N GLY A 1199 -27.90 23.79 19.38
CA GLY A 1199 -28.37 24.07 20.73
C GLY A 1199 -27.41 23.63 21.83
N SER A 1200 -26.11 23.45 21.51
CA SER A 1200 -25.10 22.96 22.45
C SER A 1200 -25.05 23.79 23.74
N HIS A 1201 -25.27 23.12 24.86
CA HIS A 1201 -25.18 23.75 26.17
C HIS A 1201 -23.74 24.18 26.52
N LEU A 1202 -22.74 23.41 26.10
CA LEU A 1202 -21.33 23.75 26.27
C LEU A 1202 -20.97 25.03 25.51
N ALA A 1203 -21.38 25.11 24.24
CA ALA A 1203 -21.14 26.29 23.41
C ALA A 1203 -21.82 27.55 24.00
N GLY A 1204 -23.06 27.42 24.49
CA GLY A 1204 -23.75 28.50 25.18
C GLY A 1204 -22.97 29.02 26.40
N LYS A 1205 -22.53 28.11 27.27
CA LYS A 1205 -21.69 28.45 28.44
C LYS A 1205 -20.37 29.12 28.07
N MET A 1206 -19.75 28.70 26.97
CA MET A 1206 -18.51 29.29 26.48
C MET A 1206 -18.73 30.72 26.00
N LEU A 1207 -19.81 30.97 25.25
CA LEU A 1207 -20.18 32.30 24.75
C LEU A 1207 -20.53 33.25 25.89
N ASP A 1208 -21.22 32.77 26.94
CA ASP A 1208 -21.55 33.56 28.12
C ASP A 1208 -20.31 34.02 28.91
N ASN A 1209 -19.18 33.29 28.80
CA ASN A 1209 -17.93 33.56 29.52
C ASN A 1209 -16.74 33.74 28.59
N TRP A 1210 -16.96 34.28 27.39
CA TRP A 1210 -16.01 34.26 26.27
C TRP A 1210 -14.62 34.79 26.63
N ASP A 1211 -14.53 35.94 27.31
CA ASP A 1211 -13.26 36.59 27.63
C ASP A 1211 -12.31 35.71 28.43
N LYS A 1212 -12.85 34.79 29.25
CA LYS A 1212 -12.05 33.81 29.99
C LYS A 1212 -11.76 32.57 29.16
N GLN A 1213 -12.77 32.09 28.42
CA GLN A 1213 -12.69 30.82 27.70
C GLN A 1213 -11.72 30.88 26.51
N VAL A 1214 -11.66 32.02 25.82
CA VAL A 1214 -10.81 32.21 24.65
C VAL A 1214 -9.32 32.04 24.96
N ASP A 1215 -8.88 32.41 26.16
CA ASP A 1215 -7.49 32.30 26.59
C ASP A 1215 -7.07 30.84 26.88
N GLU A 1216 -8.04 29.91 26.98
CA GLU A 1216 -7.80 28.47 27.12
C GLU A 1216 -7.69 27.75 25.76
N PHE A 1217 -7.87 28.45 24.63
CA PHE A 1217 -7.73 27.86 23.31
C PHE A 1217 -6.29 27.92 22.77
N ILE A 1218 -5.90 26.83 22.11
CA ILE A 1218 -4.69 26.75 21.31
C ILE A 1218 -5.07 26.75 19.84
N GLN A 1219 -4.37 27.56 19.06
CA GLN A 1219 -4.40 27.56 17.61
C GLN A 1219 -3.27 26.66 17.06
N ILE A 1220 -3.61 25.84 16.07
CA ILE A 1220 -2.69 24.93 15.39
C ILE A 1220 -2.61 25.35 13.92
N VAL A 1221 -1.40 25.67 13.46
CA VAL A 1221 -1.15 26.12 12.08
C VAL A 1221 0.06 25.39 11.49
N PRO A 1222 -0.01 24.89 10.24
CA PRO A 1222 1.13 24.33 9.56
C PRO A 1222 2.20 25.38 9.26
N ILE A 1223 3.46 25.03 9.50
CA ILE A 1223 4.61 25.96 9.38
C ILE A 1223 4.71 26.51 7.96
N GLU A 1224 4.65 25.63 6.95
CA GLU A 1224 4.72 26.04 5.54
C GLU A 1224 3.49 26.84 5.10
N TYR A 1225 2.30 26.50 5.60
CA TYR A 1225 1.08 27.26 5.30
C TYR A 1225 1.18 28.70 5.81
N LYS A 1226 1.69 28.89 7.03
CA LYS A 1226 1.93 30.21 7.61
C LYS A 1226 2.90 31.04 6.76
N LYS A 1227 3.98 30.43 6.25
CA LYS A 1227 4.92 31.10 5.34
C LYS A 1227 4.22 31.56 4.06
N VAL A 1228 3.45 30.68 3.42
CA VAL A 1228 2.69 31.03 2.20
C VAL A 1228 1.72 32.19 2.44
N LEU A 1229 0.98 32.17 3.57
CA LEU A 1229 0.08 33.27 3.93
C LEU A 1229 0.82 34.61 4.13
N GLN A 1230 1.99 34.58 4.77
CA GLN A 1230 2.82 35.78 4.97
C GLN A 1230 3.36 36.32 3.65
N GLU A 1231 3.82 35.45 2.74
CA GLU A 1231 4.28 35.83 1.41
C GLU A 1231 3.15 36.46 0.57
N GLU A 1232 1.93 35.90 0.62
CA GLU A 1232 0.76 36.47 -0.04
C GLU A 1232 0.38 37.84 0.53
N GLN A 1233 0.38 38.00 1.85
CA GLN A 1233 0.12 39.29 2.49
C GLN A 1233 1.17 40.33 2.08
N MET A 1234 2.44 39.96 2.04
CA MET A 1234 3.52 40.83 1.57
C MET A 1234 3.37 41.20 0.10
N LYS A 1235 3.02 40.25 -0.78
CA LYS A 1235 2.73 40.53 -2.20
C LYS A 1235 1.55 41.50 -2.36
N LYS A 1236 0.45 41.30 -1.63
CA LYS A 1236 -0.71 42.22 -1.64
C LYS A 1236 -0.33 43.61 -1.15
N LEU A 1237 0.52 43.70 -0.13
CA LEU A 1237 1.01 44.98 0.38
C LEU A 1237 1.90 45.69 -0.66
N GLN A 1238 2.81 44.95 -1.31
CA GLN A 1238 3.64 45.47 -2.40
C GLN A 1238 2.81 45.92 -3.61
N GLN A 1239 1.78 45.16 -4.00
CA GLN A 1239 0.85 45.56 -5.06
C GLN A 1239 0.11 46.85 -4.69
N LYS A 1240 -0.42 46.97 -3.47
CA LYS A 1240 -1.04 48.20 -2.97
C LYS A 1240 -0.07 49.39 -2.97
N ILE A 1241 1.19 49.17 -2.56
CA ILE A 1241 2.22 50.21 -2.62
C ILE A 1241 2.50 50.62 -4.07
N ALA A 1242 2.59 49.66 -5.00
CA ALA A 1242 2.83 49.93 -6.42
C ALA A 1242 1.64 50.62 -7.12
N GLU A 1243 0.40 50.28 -6.73
CA GLU A 1243 -0.82 50.98 -7.17
C GLU A 1243 -0.84 52.41 -6.63
N MET A 1244 -0.58 52.61 -5.33
CA MET A 1244 -0.45 53.94 -4.73
C MET A 1244 0.67 54.78 -5.37
N GLN A 1245 1.80 54.16 -5.75
CA GLN A 1245 2.90 54.83 -6.46
C GLN A 1245 2.61 55.11 -7.93
N ARG A 1246 1.59 54.49 -8.52
CA ARG A 1246 1.09 54.81 -9.88
C ARG A 1246 0.04 55.91 -9.87
N ASP A 1247 -0.70 56.04 -8.78
CA ASP A 1247 -1.73 57.06 -8.58
C ASP A 1247 -1.18 58.41 -8.07
N TYR A 1248 0.09 58.44 -7.64
CA TYR A 1248 0.91 59.63 -7.37
C TYR A 1248 1.82 59.94 -8.55
#